data_AF-A0A7S4RM83-F1
#
_entry.id   AF-A0A7S4RM83-F1
#
_cell.length_a   1.000
_cell.length_b   1.000
_cell.length_c   1.000
_cell.angle_alpha   90.00
_cell.angle_beta   90.00
_cell.angle_gamma   90.00
#
_symmetry.space_group_name_H-M   'P 1'
#
loop_
_entity.id
_entity.type
_entity.pdbx_description
1 polymer ?
#
loop_
_entity_poly.entity_id
_entity_poly.type
_entity_poly.pdbx_seq_one_letter_code
_entity_poly.pdbx_strand_id
1 'polypeptide(L)'
;MRALAQASLPRTIQPWAVRSLRPCRAAARGMATEERSGGAMTSGTMYNWRVAAVQNALAQRGKAEGPLTVEDLTSLGHLDQYHYLGAQACDELIQELGLSAGVRVLDVGSGIGGPARYIAAKSGCDVTGVELQADLVEAAKSLTERVGLSDRVRFQTADFVEACRTGGNDSLRSDFDHLISLLVFCHFPDMSAALAACRECLKPGGTFLIEDLALVGTAFTPEEAANLRDVVHTPSVTSPAGYVELLEAAGFVDVEVDVLTEPWRAWTKARHEAFRDSKEETVRLHGEELFNSRCRFYGVVDSLFAGGNLGGVRITGRRPTEAEVRLRRGRAQALASGRGRGPVVLNELGSTAGGASTSSGAPASVQPLLPAGPDITEERYHDSLQYHFFLPGLFIAGRVFHTKTLQQHSAWMYDESTGQMTELFAPSYDTMVQKVGEQSLHLESEHMRIVDAPGGGEFMAKASGVSLTFEQVSDFTWLPSGQTRDAVIHRPDLRCRLVSGGRELEGTGYSKRYFGLYPRFWGYRFIHGRVAAAGGRQSFLWTADAAFGDHKYNYFKLLPPSGALVSAGSKDTWQQDTSAFAHVEGVRHEVHLRPLCAWETVIGGPGRAMESKMQNRYCEVELLIGGKASRGVAYNERCYGTLG
;
A
#
# COMPACT_ATOMS: atom_id res chain seq x y z
N MET A 1 21.17 54.43 43.10
CA MET A 1 22.48 54.40 42.40
C MET A 1 22.17 53.93 40.98
N ARG A 2 22.02 54.81 39.96
CA ARG A 2 23.09 55.34 39.07
C ARG A 2 24.08 54.23 38.70
N ALA A 3 24.33 53.86 37.44
CA ALA A 3 24.49 54.67 36.23
C ALA A 3 24.56 53.74 34.97
N LEU A 4 23.92 54.08 33.83
CA LEU A 4 24.49 54.65 32.57
C LEU A 4 25.13 53.58 31.63
N ALA A 5 25.04 53.59 30.29
CA ALA A 5 24.45 54.46 29.25
C ALA A 5 24.54 53.73 27.87
N GLN A 6 23.55 53.86 26.97
CA GLN A 6 23.56 54.55 25.63
C GLN A 6 24.53 53.97 24.57
N ALA A 7 24.22 53.81 23.27
CA ALA A 7 23.41 54.58 22.30
C ALA A 7 23.01 53.63 21.11
N SER A 8 22.20 53.91 20.08
CA SER A 8 21.59 55.11 19.46
C SER A 8 20.57 54.66 18.38
N LEU A 9 19.48 55.40 18.20
CA LEU A 9 18.47 55.31 17.12
C LEU A 9 18.78 56.29 15.96
N PRO A 10 18.12 56.14 14.79
CA PRO A 10 17.16 57.16 14.33
C PRO A 10 15.79 56.54 13.92
N ARG A 11 14.64 57.03 14.41
CA ARG A 11 13.75 58.12 13.89
C ARG A 11 13.15 57.79 12.50
N THR A 12 11.84 57.81 12.20
CA THR A 12 10.66 58.49 12.81
C THR A 12 9.33 58.16 12.07
N ILE A 13 8.18 58.17 12.81
CA ILE A 13 6.81 58.70 12.46
C ILE A 13 5.93 57.92 11.44
N GLN A 14 4.62 57.65 11.60
CA GLN A 14 3.58 57.75 12.65
C GLN A 14 2.32 56.89 12.30
N PRO A 15 1.37 56.68 13.24
CA PRO A 15 0.16 55.85 13.10
C PRO A 15 -1.18 56.63 13.04
N TRP A 16 -2.20 56.07 12.35
CA TRP A 16 -3.68 56.25 12.51
C TRP A 16 -4.37 55.37 11.44
N ALA A 17 -5.56 54.77 11.55
CA ALA A 17 -6.68 54.92 12.47
C ALA A 17 -7.48 53.60 12.59
N VAL A 18 -7.97 53.37 13.81
CA VAL A 18 -9.08 52.46 14.12
C VAL A 18 -10.38 53.17 13.75
N ARG A 19 -11.22 52.54 12.93
CA ARG A 19 -12.60 53.00 12.70
C ARG A 19 -13.58 52.03 13.36
N SER A 20 -14.09 52.48 14.49
CA SER A 20 -15.28 51.94 15.17
C SER A 20 -16.54 52.21 14.35
N LEU A 21 -17.44 51.24 14.24
CA LEU A 21 -18.85 51.48 13.93
C LEU A 21 -19.71 51.01 15.11
N ARG A 22 -20.44 51.97 15.68
CA ARG A 22 -21.43 51.79 16.76
C ARG A 22 -22.77 51.29 16.18
N PRO A 23 -23.60 50.64 17.02
CA PRO A 23 -24.92 50.13 16.66
C PRO A 23 -25.99 51.23 16.73
N CYS A 24 -27.06 51.10 15.92
CA CYS A 24 -28.27 51.90 16.04
C CYS A 24 -29.46 50.99 16.39
N ARG A 25 -30.21 51.37 17.44
CA ARG A 25 -31.47 50.75 17.89
C ARG A 25 -32.64 51.72 17.65
N ALA A 26 -33.84 51.12 17.62
CA ALA A 26 -35.21 51.68 17.68
C ALA A 26 -35.89 51.84 16.31
N ALA A 27 -37.18 51.51 16.08
CA ALA A 27 -38.28 51.19 16.99
C ALA A 27 -39.35 50.32 16.27
N ALA A 28 -40.20 49.66 17.06
CA ALA A 28 -41.34 48.87 16.62
C ALA A 28 -42.55 49.73 16.16
N ARG A 29 -43.32 49.21 15.18
CA ARG A 29 -44.80 49.24 15.06
C ARG A 29 -45.22 48.40 13.84
N GLY A 30 -46.21 47.54 14.03
CA GLY A 30 -46.61 46.51 13.06
C GLY A 30 -47.65 46.94 12.03
N MET A 31 -47.90 46.05 11.07
CA MET A 31 -49.21 45.59 10.59
C MET A 31 -48.98 44.52 9.52
N ALA A 32 -49.84 43.51 9.53
CA ALA A 32 -49.83 42.37 8.63
C ALA A 32 -50.11 42.77 7.18
N THR A 33 -49.41 42.14 6.24
CA THR A 33 -49.93 41.80 4.90
C THR A 33 -49.17 40.57 4.39
N GLU A 34 -49.93 39.57 3.95
CA GLU A 34 -49.45 38.39 3.24
C GLU A 34 -48.75 38.79 1.94
N GLU A 35 -47.54 38.29 1.71
CA GLU A 35 -46.98 38.17 0.36
C GLU A 35 -46.27 36.82 0.21
N ARG A 36 -46.90 35.93 -0.57
CA ARG A 36 -46.24 34.82 -1.24
C ARG A 36 -45.16 35.37 -2.16
N SER A 37 -43.90 35.08 -1.88
CA SER A 37 -42.84 35.13 -2.87
C SER A 37 -41.87 33.97 -2.65
N GLY A 38 -41.64 33.21 -3.73
CA GLY A 38 -40.66 32.14 -3.76
C GLY A 38 -39.26 32.72 -3.54
N GLY A 39 -38.65 32.35 -2.41
CA GLY A 39 -37.27 32.68 -2.07
C GLY A 39 -36.43 31.42 -2.12
N ALA A 40 -35.34 31.46 -2.88
CA ALA A 40 -34.30 30.44 -2.88
C ALA A 40 -33.78 30.19 -1.45
N MET A 41 -33.78 28.92 -1.03
CA MET A 41 -33.19 28.46 0.22
C MET A 41 -31.70 28.82 0.26
N THR A 42 -31.34 29.83 1.05
CA THR A 42 -29.94 30.11 1.42
C THR A 42 -29.35 28.91 2.17
N SER A 43 -28.07 28.64 1.98
CA SER A 43 -27.29 27.48 2.46
C SER A 43 -27.32 27.14 3.97
N GLY A 44 -28.11 27.85 4.79
CA GLY A 44 -28.24 27.65 6.23
C GLY A 44 -29.25 26.57 6.68
N THR A 45 -29.87 25.80 5.78
CA THR A 45 -31.00 24.91 6.14
C THR A 45 -30.70 23.40 6.15
N MET A 46 -29.60 22.90 5.57
CA MET A 46 -29.43 21.43 5.46
C MET A 46 -29.07 20.73 6.79
N TYR A 47 -28.35 21.38 7.71
CA TYR A 47 -27.90 20.74 8.96
C TYR A 47 -28.47 21.36 10.25
N ASN A 48 -29.06 22.56 10.20
CA ASN A 48 -29.72 23.21 11.34
C ASN A 48 -30.84 22.34 11.95
N TRP A 49 -31.61 21.62 11.11
CA TRP A 49 -32.64 20.72 11.60
C TRP A 49 -32.06 19.58 12.45
N ARG A 50 -30.80 19.18 12.22
CA ARG A 50 -30.22 18.03 12.89
C ARG A 50 -29.80 18.35 14.31
N VAL A 51 -29.27 19.56 14.55
CA VAL A 51 -29.04 20.04 15.91
C VAL A 51 -30.36 19.98 16.70
N ALA A 52 -31.45 20.45 16.10
CA ALA A 52 -32.78 20.33 16.70
C ALA A 52 -33.25 18.87 16.83
N ALA A 53 -32.96 17.98 15.87
CA ALA A 53 -33.31 16.56 15.94
C ALA A 53 -32.58 15.81 17.05
N VAL A 54 -31.28 16.08 17.24
CA VAL A 54 -30.50 15.54 18.36
C VAL A 54 -31.09 16.03 19.69
N GLN A 55 -31.37 17.33 19.80
CA GLN A 55 -31.99 17.90 21.01
C GLN A 55 -33.36 17.29 21.31
N ASN A 56 -34.21 17.14 20.29
CA ASN A 56 -35.53 16.53 20.44
C ASN A 56 -35.44 15.05 20.83
N ALA A 57 -34.56 14.29 20.20
CA ALA A 57 -34.35 12.87 20.52
C ALA A 57 -33.80 12.69 21.94
N LEU A 58 -32.90 13.56 22.39
CA LEU A 58 -32.43 13.59 23.77
C LEU A 58 -33.56 13.96 24.74
N ALA A 59 -34.38 14.97 24.41
CA ALA A 59 -35.51 15.37 25.23
C ALA A 59 -36.55 14.25 25.42
N GLN A 60 -36.87 13.52 24.36
CA GLN A 60 -37.75 12.35 24.42
C GLN A 60 -37.22 11.24 25.33
N ARG A 61 -35.90 11.13 25.45
CA ARG A 61 -35.22 10.19 26.37
C ARG A 61 -35.06 10.74 27.78
N GLY A 62 -35.63 11.91 28.10
CA GLY A 62 -35.46 12.58 29.39
C GLY A 62 -34.06 13.16 29.61
N LYS A 63 -33.29 13.38 28.54
CA LYS A 63 -31.89 13.81 28.54
C LYS A 63 -31.69 15.16 27.86
N ALA A 64 -32.70 16.04 27.90
CA ALA A 64 -32.59 17.39 27.33
C ALA A 64 -31.44 18.18 27.96
N GLU A 65 -31.30 18.09 29.28
CA GLU A 65 -30.30 18.79 30.09
C GLU A 65 -29.41 17.80 30.87
N GLY A 66 -28.33 18.31 31.47
CA GLY A 66 -27.44 17.52 32.32
C GLY A 66 -26.42 16.65 31.58
N PRO A 67 -25.62 15.89 32.33
CA PRO A 67 -24.55 15.05 31.78
C PRO A 67 -25.11 13.91 30.92
N LEU A 68 -24.32 13.50 29.94
CA LEU A 68 -24.60 12.42 29.01
C LEU A 68 -23.46 11.39 29.05
N THR A 69 -23.73 10.19 28.57
CA THR A 69 -22.67 9.23 28.20
C THR A 69 -22.43 9.27 26.69
N VAL A 70 -21.28 8.76 26.23
CA VAL A 70 -21.02 8.58 24.78
C VAL A 70 -22.03 7.64 24.14
N GLU A 71 -22.51 6.64 24.89
CA GLU A 71 -23.55 5.69 24.44
C GLU A 71 -24.90 6.38 24.23
N ASP A 72 -25.24 7.38 25.04
CA ASP A 72 -26.48 8.16 24.88
C ASP A 72 -26.55 8.88 23.54
N LEU A 73 -25.40 9.35 23.05
CA LEU A 73 -25.27 10.00 21.75
C LEU A 73 -25.15 8.97 20.61
N THR A 74 -24.30 7.97 20.78
CA THR A 74 -24.07 6.94 19.75
C THR A 74 -25.35 6.16 19.44
N SER A 75 -26.21 5.93 20.44
CA SER A 75 -27.53 5.28 20.27
C SER A 75 -28.59 6.15 19.58
N LEU A 76 -28.28 7.42 19.25
CA LEU A 76 -29.05 8.22 18.31
C LEU A 76 -28.72 7.88 16.84
N GLY A 77 -27.72 7.01 16.62
CA GLY A 77 -27.31 6.50 15.33
C GLY A 77 -26.94 7.63 14.37
N HIS A 78 -27.61 7.67 13.24
CA HIS A 78 -27.29 8.63 12.17
C HIS A 78 -27.49 10.11 12.57
N LEU A 79 -28.19 10.39 13.66
CA LEU A 79 -28.34 11.77 14.16
C LEU A 79 -27.06 12.30 14.80
N ASP A 80 -26.30 11.44 15.50
CA ASP A 80 -24.99 11.79 16.10
C ASP A 80 -23.84 11.64 15.08
N GLN A 81 -23.92 10.62 14.22
CA GLN A 81 -22.85 10.26 13.28
C GLN A 81 -23.35 10.27 11.83
N TYR A 82 -22.80 11.15 10.99
CA TYR A 82 -23.27 11.35 9.61
C TYR A 82 -22.91 10.21 8.65
N HIS A 83 -21.68 9.74 8.80
CA HIS A 83 -21.02 8.74 7.98
C HIS A 83 -21.72 7.39 7.99
N TYR A 84 -21.30 6.53 7.07
CA TYR A 84 -21.91 5.22 6.90
C TYR A 84 -21.29 4.21 7.86
N LEU A 85 -22.05 3.16 8.20
CA LEU A 85 -21.69 2.11 9.17
C LEU A 85 -21.53 2.58 10.64
N GLY A 86 -21.51 3.90 10.91
CA GLY A 86 -21.57 4.47 12.25
C GLY A 86 -20.42 4.00 13.15
N ALA A 87 -20.73 3.59 14.38
CA ALA A 87 -19.72 3.18 15.36
C ALA A 87 -18.78 2.07 14.87
N GLN A 88 -19.25 1.18 13.98
CA GLN A 88 -18.39 0.15 13.39
C GLN A 88 -17.26 0.76 12.54
N ALA A 89 -17.55 1.77 11.72
CA ALA A 89 -16.51 2.44 10.94
C ALA A 89 -15.48 3.14 11.86
N CYS A 90 -15.94 3.72 12.97
CA CYS A 90 -15.05 4.29 13.97
C CYS A 90 -14.14 3.23 14.62
N ASP A 91 -14.65 2.02 14.87
CA ASP A 91 -13.88 0.91 15.43
C ASP A 91 -12.78 0.43 14.50
N GLU A 92 -13.13 0.24 13.23
CA GLU A 92 -12.19 -0.14 12.19
C GLU A 92 -11.11 0.93 12.01
N LEU A 93 -11.50 2.21 11.97
CA LEU A 93 -10.58 3.35 11.90
C LEU A 93 -9.59 3.37 13.08
N ILE A 94 -10.06 3.13 14.31
CA ILE A 94 -9.19 3.06 15.49
C ILE A 94 -8.17 1.94 15.35
N GLN A 95 -8.60 0.77 14.89
CA GLN A 95 -7.73 -0.39 14.69
C GLN A 95 -6.70 -0.14 13.58
N GLU A 96 -7.16 0.38 12.45
CA GLU A 96 -6.37 0.56 11.23
C GLU A 96 -5.30 1.63 11.40
N LEU A 97 -5.63 2.74 12.07
CA LEU A 97 -4.65 3.79 12.38
C LEU A 97 -3.85 3.52 13.67
N GLY A 98 -4.18 2.47 14.43
CA GLY A 98 -3.52 2.16 15.70
C GLY A 98 -3.69 3.25 16.76
N LEU A 99 -4.88 3.89 16.80
CA LEU A 99 -5.11 5.03 17.69
C LEU A 99 -5.02 4.62 19.16
N SER A 100 -4.30 5.42 19.95
CA SER A 100 -4.06 5.17 21.36
C SER A 100 -3.89 6.46 22.14
N ALA A 101 -3.85 6.36 23.47
CA ALA A 101 -3.62 7.53 24.32
C ALA A 101 -2.29 8.23 24.00
N GLY A 102 -2.32 9.57 23.94
CA GLY A 102 -1.14 10.41 23.70
C GLY A 102 -0.87 10.76 22.24
N VAL A 103 -1.62 10.22 21.28
CA VAL A 103 -1.58 10.67 19.88
C VAL A 103 -2.60 11.78 19.61
N ARG A 104 -2.27 12.69 18.69
CA ARG A 104 -3.16 13.79 18.25
C ARG A 104 -3.79 13.44 16.91
N VAL A 105 -5.11 13.51 16.83
CA VAL A 105 -5.92 13.23 15.65
C VAL A 105 -6.62 14.50 15.18
N LEU A 106 -6.60 14.77 13.88
CA LEU A 106 -7.39 15.82 13.22
C LEU A 106 -8.60 15.21 12.54
N ASP A 107 -9.80 15.66 12.89
CA ASP A 107 -11.06 15.28 12.24
C ASP A 107 -11.53 16.41 11.31
N VAL A 108 -11.39 16.21 10.00
CA VAL A 108 -11.72 17.21 8.97
C VAL A 108 -13.19 17.08 8.59
N GLY A 109 -13.96 18.16 8.76
CA GLY A 109 -15.41 18.16 8.56
C GLY A 109 -16.15 17.42 9.67
N SER A 110 -15.79 17.73 10.92
CA SER A 110 -16.23 17.00 12.11
C SER A 110 -17.74 17.08 12.40
N GLY A 111 -18.47 18.00 11.74
CA GLY A 111 -19.89 18.22 11.96
C GLY A 111 -20.23 18.49 13.44
N ILE A 112 -21.12 17.69 14.03
CA ILE A 112 -21.47 17.79 15.46
C ILE A 112 -20.56 16.95 16.37
N GLY A 113 -19.48 16.38 15.85
CA GLY A 113 -18.42 15.73 16.63
C GLY A 113 -18.68 14.31 17.12
N GLY A 114 -19.66 13.59 16.55
CA GLY A 114 -19.98 12.21 16.94
C GLY A 114 -18.78 11.26 16.85
N PRO A 115 -18.13 11.14 15.66
CA PRO A 115 -16.93 10.32 15.50
C PRO A 115 -15.79 10.74 16.43
N ALA A 116 -15.50 12.04 16.53
CA ALA A 116 -14.46 12.57 17.41
C ALA A 116 -14.64 12.15 18.89
N ARG A 117 -15.86 12.27 19.44
CA ARG A 117 -16.17 11.82 20.81
C ARG A 117 -16.02 10.31 20.96
N TYR A 118 -16.55 9.55 20.01
CA TYR A 118 -16.51 8.09 20.06
C TYR A 118 -15.06 7.56 20.04
N ILE A 119 -14.26 8.06 19.10
CA ILE A 119 -12.85 7.69 18.93
C ILE A 119 -12.02 8.06 20.16
N ALA A 120 -12.18 9.28 20.69
CA ALA A 120 -11.44 9.73 21.87
C ALA A 120 -11.81 8.92 23.12
N ALA A 121 -13.09 8.59 23.29
CA ALA A 121 -13.54 7.78 24.42
C ALA A 121 -12.99 6.35 24.38
N LYS A 122 -12.90 5.75 23.19
CA LYS A 122 -12.50 4.35 23.01
C LYS A 122 -10.99 4.14 22.98
N SER A 123 -10.25 5.05 22.33
CA SER A 123 -8.79 4.94 22.16
C SER A 123 -7.98 5.75 23.17
N GLY A 124 -8.59 6.79 23.74
CA GLY A 124 -7.93 7.73 24.64
C GLY A 124 -7.08 8.81 23.96
N CYS A 125 -7.12 8.92 22.63
CA CYS A 125 -6.40 9.96 21.89
C CYS A 125 -7.00 11.37 22.10
N ASP A 126 -6.24 12.38 21.70
CA ASP A 126 -6.71 13.77 21.62
C ASP A 126 -7.22 14.05 20.20
N VAL A 127 -8.46 14.53 20.07
CA VAL A 127 -9.08 14.82 18.78
C VAL A 127 -9.37 16.31 18.65
N THR A 128 -8.89 16.92 17.58
CA THR A 128 -9.31 18.27 17.16
C THR A 128 -10.20 18.13 15.94
N GLY A 129 -11.47 18.54 16.05
CA GLY A 129 -12.39 18.63 14.93
C GLY A 129 -12.38 20.01 14.28
N VAL A 130 -12.37 20.06 12.95
CA VAL A 130 -12.49 21.29 12.18
C VAL A 130 -13.76 21.21 11.36
N GLU A 131 -14.58 22.26 11.43
CA GLU A 131 -15.87 22.31 10.73
C GLU A 131 -16.13 23.75 10.27
N LEU A 132 -16.71 23.90 9.08
CA LEU A 132 -16.98 25.20 8.47
C LEU A 132 -18.22 25.86 9.09
N GLN A 133 -19.21 25.06 9.50
CA GLN A 133 -20.50 25.53 10.02
C GLN A 133 -20.45 25.80 11.53
N ALA A 134 -20.62 27.07 11.91
CA ALA A 134 -20.53 27.51 13.31
C ALA A 134 -21.56 26.86 14.23
N ASP A 135 -22.80 26.68 13.75
CA ASP A 135 -23.89 26.04 14.48
C ASP A 135 -23.58 24.57 14.82
N LEU A 136 -22.93 23.84 13.91
CA LEU A 136 -22.51 22.46 14.17
C LEU A 136 -21.36 22.41 15.18
N VAL A 137 -20.41 23.34 15.11
CA VAL A 137 -19.31 23.44 16.09
C VAL A 137 -19.83 23.75 17.49
N GLU A 138 -20.79 24.67 17.63
CA GLU A 138 -21.36 24.99 18.94
C GLU A 138 -22.14 23.80 19.53
N ALA A 139 -22.88 23.06 18.69
CA ALA A 139 -23.48 21.80 19.11
C ALA A 139 -22.41 20.76 19.49
N ALA A 140 -21.33 20.63 18.71
CA ALA A 140 -20.24 19.70 18.99
C ALA A 140 -19.58 19.97 20.33
N LYS A 141 -19.27 21.24 20.63
CA LYS A 141 -18.71 21.68 21.92
C LYS A 141 -19.67 21.35 23.07
N SER A 142 -20.94 21.73 22.94
CA SER A 142 -21.96 21.48 23.97
C SER A 142 -22.13 19.98 24.27
N LEU A 143 -22.27 19.15 23.24
CA LEU A 143 -22.41 17.69 23.41
C LEU A 143 -21.15 17.06 24.01
N THR A 144 -19.97 17.57 23.66
CA THR A 144 -18.68 17.09 24.17
C THR A 144 -18.45 17.44 25.64
N GLU A 145 -18.87 18.65 26.05
CA GLU A 145 -18.87 19.05 27.46
C GLU A 145 -19.80 18.15 28.27
N ARG A 146 -21.00 17.87 27.76
CA ARG A 146 -21.99 17.04 28.45
C ARG A 146 -21.54 15.60 28.65
N VAL A 147 -20.68 15.05 27.80
CA VAL A 147 -20.07 13.72 27.99
C VAL A 147 -18.74 13.76 28.74
N GLY A 148 -18.29 14.92 29.19
CA GLY A 148 -17.07 15.08 29.99
C GLY A 148 -15.77 14.84 29.21
N LEU A 149 -15.74 15.13 27.90
CA LEU A 149 -14.57 14.89 27.04
C LEU A 149 -13.82 16.17 26.60
N SER A 150 -14.16 17.34 27.14
CA SER A 150 -13.57 18.64 26.75
C SER A 150 -12.05 18.72 26.87
N ASP A 151 -11.44 17.91 27.74
CA ASP A 151 -9.98 17.87 27.91
C ASP A 151 -9.26 17.21 26.72
N ARG A 152 -9.94 16.34 25.98
CA ARG A 152 -9.38 15.54 24.87
C ARG A 152 -9.95 15.90 23.51
N VAL A 153 -11.20 16.35 23.47
CA VAL A 153 -11.91 16.66 22.21
C VAL A 153 -12.21 18.15 22.12
N ARG A 154 -11.70 18.80 21.08
CA ARG A 154 -11.84 20.24 20.83
C ARG A 154 -12.34 20.48 19.42
N PHE A 155 -13.08 21.57 19.21
CA PHE A 155 -13.63 21.93 17.89
C PHE A 155 -13.30 23.38 17.51
N GLN A 156 -12.97 23.59 16.24
CA GLN A 156 -12.68 24.89 15.65
C GLN A 156 -13.62 25.14 14.46
N THR A 157 -14.24 26.32 14.45
CA THR A 157 -14.96 26.82 13.27
C THR A 157 -13.96 27.43 12.30
N ALA A 158 -13.68 26.75 11.20
CA ALA A 158 -12.76 27.25 10.19
C ALA A 158 -12.96 26.58 8.82
N ASP A 159 -12.54 27.28 7.77
CA ASP A 159 -12.19 26.63 6.50
C ASP A 159 -10.88 25.85 6.71
N PHE A 160 -10.93 24.55 6.49
CA PHE A 160 -9.80 23.64 6.72
C PHE A 160 -8.55 24.02 5.91
N VAL A 161 -8.73 24.39 4.64
CA VAL A 161 -7.62 24.71 3.74
C VAL A 161 -6.93 25.98 4.19
N GLU A 162 -7.70 27.00 4.57
CA GLU A 162 -7.16 28.26 5.10
C GLU A 162 -6.52 28.08 6.49
N ALA A 163 -7.10 27.24 7.35
CA ALA A 163 -6.58 26.94 8.68
C ALA A 163 -5.20 26.26 8.66
N CYS A 164 -4.91 25.42 7.66
CA CYS A 164 -3.57 24.84 7.50
C CYS A 164 -2.57 25.76 6.76
N ARG A 165 -3.00 26.90 6.19
CA ARG A 165 -2.10 27.88 5.53
C ARG A 165 -1.68 29.04 6.43
N THR A 166 -2.55 29.44 7.35
CA THR A 166 -2.31 30.60 8.21
C THR A 166 -1.43 30.24 9.43
N GLY A 167 -0.50 31.13 9.79
CA GLY A 167 0.31 31.01 11.01
C GLY A 167 -0.38 31.68 12.19
N GLY A 168 -0.24 31.10 13.40
CA GLY A 168 -0.85 31.62 14.63
C GLY A 168 -1.05 30.53 15.68
N ASN A 169 -1.63 30.88 16.83
CA ASN A 169 -1.92 29.93 17.91
C ASN A 169 -3.03 28.91 17.53
N ASP A 170 -3.87 29.24 16.56
CA ASP A 170 -4.94 28.37 16.04
C ASP A 170 -4.53 27.63 14.75
N SER A 171 -3.23 27.56 14.46
CA SER A 171 -2.71 26.90 13.26
C SER A 171 -2.75 25.38 13.44
N LEU A 172 -3.13 24.68 12.37
CA LEU A 172 -3.19 23.21 12.33
C LEU A 172 -1.92 22.56 11.78
N ARG A 173 -0.86 23.34 11.49
CA ARG A 173 0.31 22.88 10.74
C ARG A 173 1.20 21.92 11.54
N SER A 174 1.46 20.76 10.94
CA SER A 174 2.43 19.72 11.36
C SER A 174 2.29 19.27 12.81
N ASP A 175 1.04 19.18 13.26
CA ASP A 175 0.68 19.05 14.67
C ASP A 175 0.06 17.69 15.01
N PHE A 176 -0.34 16.92 13.99
CA PHE A 176 -1.15 15.72 14.14
C PHE A 176 -0.40 14.45 13.73
N ASP A 177 -0.57 13.41 14.53
CA ASP A 177 -0.06 12.06 14.24
C ASP A 177 -0.95 11.36 13.21
N HIS A 178 -2.27 11.63 13.28
CA HIS A 178 -3.26 11.06 12.38
C HIS A 178 -4.26 12.11 11.87
N LEU A 179 -4.79 11.91 10.68
CA LEU A 179 -5.89 12.68 10.10
C LEU A 179 -7.03 11.74 9.71
N ILE A 180 -8.25 12.12 10.03
CA ILE A 180 -9.46 11.40 9.63
C ILE A 180 -10.41 12.36 8.92
N SER A 181 -11.16 11.82 7.96
CA SER A 181 -12.20 12.56 7.26
C SER A 181 -13.25 11.59 6.74
N LEU A 182 -14.53 11.82 7.06
CA LEU A 182 -15.61 10.86 6.77
C LEU A 182 -16.74 11.53 5.97
N LEU A 183 -16.82 11.25 4.66
CA LEU A 183 -17.75 11.84 3.68
C LEU A 183 -17.66 13.37 3.56
N VAL A 184 -16.43 13.89 3.44
CA VAL A 184 -16.18 15.35 3.37
C VAL A 184 -15.48 15.76 2.09
N PHE A 185 -14.57 14.93 1.56
CA PHE A 185 -13.69 15.35 0.47
C PHE A 185 -14.44 15.65 -0.84
N CYS A 186 -15.54 14.93 -1.08
CA CYS A 186 -16.46 15.12 -2.19
C CYS A 186 -17.15 16.49 -2.21
N HIS A 187 -17.04 17.28 -1.13
CA HIS A 187 -17.55 18.64 -1.04
C HIS A 187 -16.50 19.72 -1.30
N PHE A 188 -15.20 19.40 -1.31
CA PHE A 188 -14.17 20.41 -1.62
C PHE A 188 -14.22 20.78 -3.11
N PRO A 189 -14.31 22.08 -3.46
CA PRO A 189 -14.23 22.52 -4.86
C PRO A 189 -12.86 22.24 -5.50
N ASP A 190 -11.80 22.30 -4.69
CA ASP A 190 -10.43 21.99 -5.09
C ASP A 190 -9.85 20.92 -4.16
N MET A 191 -10.04 19.67 -4.56
CA MET A 191 -9.53 18.52 -3.83
C MET A 191 -7.99 18.50 -3.76
N SER A 192 -7.29 19.03 -4.77
CA SER A 192 -5.82 19.08 -4.75
C SER A 192 -5.34 20.03 -3.65
N ALA A 193 -5.98 21.19 -3.49
CA ALA A 193 -5.70 22.12 -2.39
C ALA A 193 -6.01 21.51 -1.01
N ALA A 194 -7.10 20.76 -0.88
CA ALA A 194 -7.47 20.07 0.35
C ALA A 194 -6.46 18.98 0.74
N LEU A 195 -6.02 18.16 -0.21
CA LEU A 195 -5.01 17.12 0.03
C LEU A 195 -3.63 17.73 0.34
N ALA A 196 -3.26 18.83 -0.33
CA ALA A 196 -2.05 19.57 0.01
C ALA A 196 -2.11 20.14 1.44
N ALA A 197 -3.28 20.65 1.87
CA ALA A 197 -3.50 21.09 3.25
C ALA A 197 -3.29 19.92 4.22
N CYS A 198 -3.89 18.75 3.99
CA CYS A 198 -3.70 17.55 4.82
C CYS A 198 -2.22 17.25 5.08
N ARG A 199 -1.40 17.32 4.03
CA ARG A 199 0.05 17.08 4.16
C ARG A 199 0.72 18.11 5.06
N GLU A 200 0.29 19.36 5.03
CA GLU A 200 0.84 20.41 5.89
C GLU A 200 0.42 20.24 7.36
N CYS A 201 -0.76 19.69 7.64
CA CYS A 201 -1.27 19.49 9.01
C CYS A 201 -0.68 18.24 9.69
N LEU A 202 -0.34 17.18 8.93
CA LEU A 202 0.25 15.95 9.48
C LEU A 202 1.74 16.10 9.83
N LYS A 203 2.20 15.46 10.91
CA LYS A 203 3.64 15.30 11.20
C LYS A 203 4.33 14.46 10.11
N PRO A 204 5.65 14.61 9.86
CA PRO A 204 6.39 13.67 9.02
C PRO A 204 6.24 12.24 9.53
N GLY A 205 5.79 11.31 8.69
CA GLY A 205 5.44 9.94 9.10
C GLY A 205 4.00 9.76 9.59
N GLY A 206 3.24 10.84 9.82
CA GLY A 206 1.85 10.78 10.23
C GLY A 206 0.95 10.17 9.16
N THR A 207 -0.10 9.47 9.59
CA THR A 207 -0.98 8.69 8.71
C THR A 207 -2.35 9.37 8.53
N PHE A 208 -3.11 8.96 7.53
CA PHE A 208 -4.49 9.42 7.37
C PHE A 208 -5.42 8.26 7.00
N LEU A 209 -6.71 8.46 7.26
CA LEU A 209 -7.81 7.64 6.77
C LEU A 209 -8.93 8.57 6.28
N ILE A 210 -9.27 8.46 5.00
CA ILE A 210 -10.36 9.20 4.37
C ILE A 210 -11.39 8.19 3.90
N GLU A 211 -12.64 8.33 4.35
CA GLU A 211 -13.76 7.65 3.72
C GLU A 211 -14.54 8.63 2.86
N ASP A 212 -14.79 8.28 1.60
CA ASP A 212 -15.52 9.17 0.70
C ASP A 212 -16.24 8.47 -0.45
N LEU A 213 -17.04 9.23 -1.19
CA LEU A 213 -17.67 8.80 -2.42
C LEU A 213 -16.64 8.68 -3.56
N ALA A 214 -16.83 7.67 -4.40
CA ALA A 214 -16.01 7.44 -5.59
C ALA A 214 -16.86 7.03 -6.80
N LEU A 215 -16.37 7.36 -8.00
CA LEU A 215 -16.88 6.83 -9.26
C LEU A 215 -16.27 5.44 -9.47
N VAL A 216 -17.07 4.39 -9.23
CA VAL A 216 -16.65 2.98 -9.36
C VAL A 216 -17.14 2.33 -10.65
N GLY A 217 -18.23 2.84 -11.22
CA GLY A 217 -18.66 2.50 -12.57
C GLY A 217 -17.95 3.31 -13.64
N THR A 218 -18.43 3.22 -14.87
CA THR A 218 -17.75 3.84 -16.03
C THR A 218 -17.92 5.36 -16.05
N ALA A 219 -19.14 5.85 -15.84
CA ALA A 219 -19.48 7.27 -15.85
C ALA A 219 -20.88 7.49 -15.27
N PHE A 220 -21.12 8.65 -14.67
CA PHE A 220 -22.47 9.05 -14.27
C PHE A 220 -23.32 9.41 -15.49
N THR A 221 -24.57 8.95 -15.49
CA THR A 221 -25.60 9.45 -16.39
C THR A 221 -25.90 10.93 -16.10
N PRO A 222 -26.52 11.68 -17.04
CA PRO A 222 -26.89 13.08 -16.79
C PRO A 222 -27.78 13.27 -15.56
N GLU A 223 -28.67 12.32 -15.28
CA GLU A 223 -29.54 12.33 -14.11
C GLU A 223 -28.76 12.07 -12.81
N GLU A 224 -27.88 11.07 -12.78
CA GLU A 224 -27.01 10.80 -11.63
C GLU A 224 -26.11 12.00 -11.33
N ALA A 225 -25.51 12.61 -12.36
CA ALA A 225 -24.68 13.80 -12.21
C ALA A 225 -25.47 15.01 -11.68
N ALA A 226 -26.71 15.20 -12.14
CA ALA A 226 -27.60 16.24 -11.62
C ALA A 226 -27.98 15.98 -10.15
N ASN A 227 -28.31 14.73 -9.82
CA ASN A 227 -28.65 14.34 -8.45
C ASN A 227 -27.47 14.52 -7.48
N LEU A 228 -26.25 14.14 -7.88
CA LEU A 228 -25.03 14.37 -7.10
C LEU A 228 -24.82 15.86 -6.83
N ARG A 229 -24.92 16.71 -7.85
CA ARG A 229 -24.72 18.17 -7.70
C ARG A 229 -25.83 18.84 -6.91
N ASP A 230 -27.10 18.56 -7.24
CA ASP A 230 -28.23 19.37 -6.79
C ASP A 230 -28.90 18.82 -5.52
N VAL A 231 -28.70 17.55 -5.20
CA VAL A 231 -29.30 16.89 -4.02
C VAL A 231 -28.25 16.46 -3.00
N VAL A 232 -27.16 15.85 -3.45
CA VAL A 232 -26.05 15.41 -2.57
C VAL A 232 -25.05 16.55 -2.32
N HIS A 233 -25.05 17.58 -3.17
CA HIS A 233 -24.13 18.72 -3.12
C HIS A 233 -22.64 18.33 -3.25
N THR A 234 -22.36 17.36 -4.11
CA THR A 234 -21.00 16.91 -4.43
C THR A 234 -20.62 17.43 -5.82
N PRO A 235 -19.84 18.52 -5.93
CA PRO A 235 -19.50 19.14 -7.21
C PRO A 235 -18.71 18.20 -8.13
N SER A 236 -17.91 17.29 -7.57
CA SER A 236 -17.14 16.30 -8.31
C SER A 236 -16.89 15.07 -7.45
N VAL A 237 -16.86 13.91 -8.10
CA VAL A 237 -16.48 12.63 -7.50
C VAL A 237 -15.41 12.00 -8.40
N THR A 238 -14.26 11.66 -7.83
CA THR A 238 -13.17 11.01 -8.58
C THR A 238 -13.26 9.49 -8.49
N SER A 239 -12.48 8.77 -9.28
CA SER A 239 -12.38 7.31 -9.17
C SER A 239 -11.43 6.88 -8.05
N PRO A 240 -11.47 5.61 -7.60
CA PRO A 240 -10.48 5.08 -6.65
C PRO A 240 -9.02 5.33 -7.09
N ALA A 241 -8.72 5.10 -8.38
CA ALA A 241 -7.40 5.39 -8.95
C ALA A 241 -7.09 6.89 -8.95
N GLY A 242 -8.09 7.74 -9.24
CA GLY A 242 -7.92 9.19 -9.20
C GLY A 242 -7.59 9.72 -7.81
N TYR A 243 -8.13 9.12 -6.74
CA TYR A 243 -7.71 9.43 -5.37
C TYR A 243 -6.22 9.12 -5.15
N VAL A 244 -5.75 7.94 -5.59
CA VAL A 244 -4.33 7.56 -5.48
C VAL A 244 -3.45 8.57 -6.19
N GLU A 245 -3.77 8.90 -7.44
CA GLU A 245 -3.01 9.87 -8.23
C GLU A 245 -2.92 11.24 -7.55
N LEU A 246 -4.04 11.74 -7.02
CA LEU A 246 -4.10 13.04 -6.35
C LEU A 246 -3.35 13.05 -5.02
N LEU A 247 -3.43 11.96 -4.24
CA LEU A 247 -2.69 11.81 -2.99
C LEU A 247 -1.17 11.69 -3.21
N GLU A 248 -0.74 10.89 -4.18
CA GLU A 248 0.66 10.77 -4.55
C GLU A 248 1.22 12.09 -5.10
N ALA A 249 0.42 12.80 -5.93
CA ALA A 249 0.77 14.13 -6.42
C ALA A 249 0.87 15.16 -5.29
N ALA A 250 0.01 15.06 -4.27
CA ALA A 250 0.10 15.85 -3.04
C ALA A 250 1.33 15.46 -2.18
N GLY A 251 2.02 14.37 -2.51
CA GLY A 251 3.27 13.94 -1.88
C GLY A 251 3.10 12.94 -0.75
N PHE A 252 1.94 12.28 -0.66
CA PHE A 252 1.72 11.13 0.21
C PHE A 252 2.38 9.87 -0.35
N VAL A 253 2.58 8.87 0.51
CA VAL A 253 3.15 7.57 0.17
C VAL A 253 2.37 6.47 0.87
N ASP A 254 2.56 5.24 0.40
CA ASP A 254 1.89 4.04 0.91
C ASP A 254 0.37 4.21 0.88
N VAL A 255 -0.14 4.74 -0.23
CA VAL A 255 -1.57 5.02 -0.42
C VAL A 255 -2.28 3.72 -0.78
N GLU A 256 -3.27 3.35 0.04
CA GLU A 256 -4.12 2.18 -0.18
C GLU A 256 -5.57 2.61 -0.30
N VAL A 257 -6.35 1.87 -1.11
CA VAL A 257 -7.77 2.14 -1.33
C VAL A 257 -8.56 0.84 -1.21
N ASP A 258 -9.48 0.83 -0.26
CA ASP A 258 -10.48 -0.21 -0.09
C ASP A 258 -11.82 0.26 -0.64
N VAL A 259 -12.44 -0.56 -1.48
CA VAL A 259 -13.76 -0.26 -2.05
C VAL A 259 -14.85 -0.73 -1.10
N LEU A 260 -15.59 0.22 -0.53
CA LEU A 260 -16.67 0.01 0.43
C LEU A 260 -18.07 0.03 -0.21
N THR A 261 -18.16 -0.05 -1.54
CA THR A 261 -19.41 0.12 -2.29
C THR A 261 -20.54 -0.80 -1.82
N GLU A 262 -20.29 -2.10 -1.65
CA GLU A 262 -21.35 -3.04 -1.27
C GLU A 262 -21.89 -2.81 0.16
N PRO A 263 -21.06 -2.71 1.21
CA PRO A 263 -21.57 -2.39 2.54
C PRO A 263 -22.25 -1.02 2.59
N TRP A 264 -21.75 -0.03 1.84
CA TRP A 264 -22.38 1.30 1.78
C TRP A 264 -23.72 1.27 1.04
N ARG A 265 -23.84 0.54 -0.07
CA ARG A 265 -25.11 0.35 -0.78
C ARG A 265 -26.16 -0.29 0.14
N ALA A 266 -25.78 -1.33 0.87
CA ALA A 266 -26.68 -1.98 1.84
C ALA A 266 -27.11 -0.99 2.94
N TRP A 267 -26.16 -0.22 3.48
CA TRP A 267 -26.41 0.78 4.51
C TRP A 267 -27.32 1.91 4.03
N THR A 268 -27.07 2.50 2.86
CA THR A 268 -27.86 3.62 2.32
C THR A 268 -29.29 3.19 2.03
N LYS A 269 -29.49 1.98 1.50
CA LYS A 269 -30.80 1.39 1.30
C LYS A 269 -31.55 1.21 2.62
N ALA A 270 -30.94 0.54 3.58
CA ALA A 270 -31.55 0.30 4.89
C ALA A 270 -31.89 1.62 5.61
N ARG A 271 -31.02 2.63 5.49
CA ARG A 271 -31.25 3.97 6.05
C ARG A 271 -32.42 4.69 5.38
N HIS A 272 -32.52 4.60 4.06
CA HIS A 272 -33.65 5.18 3.31
C HIS A 272 -34.97 4.52 3.72
N GLU A 273 -35.02 3.19 3.76
CA GLU A 273 -36.21 2.44 4.17
C GLU A 273 -36.61 2.77 5.61
N ALA A 274 -35.67 2.74 6.56
CA ALA A 274 -35.94 3.09 7.96
C ALA A 274 -36.44 4.54 8.12
N PHE A 275 -35.85 5.50 7.40
CA PHE A 275 -36.29 6.89 7.47
C PHE A 275 -37.69 7.06 6.87
N ARG A 276 -37.97 6.43 5.72
CA ARG A 276 -39.30 6.43 5.09
C ARG A 276 -40.36 5.87 6.02
N ASP A 277 -40.06 4.77 6.70
CA ASP A 277 -41.00 4.09 7.60
C ASP A 277 -41.20 4.87 8.92
N SER A 278 -40.28 5.78 9.26
CA SER A 278 -40.40 6.71 10.40
C SER A 278 -41.27 7.97 10.13
N LYS A 279 -42.07 7.98 9.05
CA LYS A 279 -42.82 9.16 8.59
C LYS A 279 -43.64 9.81 9.69
N GLU A 280 -44.53 9.06 10.33
CA GLU A 280 -45.48 9.61 11.31
C GLU A 280 -44.76 10.32 12.47
N GLU A 281 -43.72 9.69 13.01
CA GLU A 281 -42.91 10.25 14.08
C GLU A 281 -42.12 11.48 13.63
N THR A 282 -41.46 11.40 12.48
CA THR A 282 -40.65 12.51 11.95
C THR A 282 -41.52 13.73 11.63
N VAL A 283 -42.69 13.53 11.01
CA VAL A 283 -43.65 14.61 10.71
C VAL A 283 -44.14 15.27 12.00
N ARG A 284 -44.46 14.48 13.04
CA ARG A 284 -44.87 15.00 14.34
C ARG A 284 -43.79 15.86 15.00
N LEU A 285 -42.51 15.45 14.90
CA LEU A 285 -41.41 16.12 15.59
C LEU A 285 -40.80 17.29 14.81
N HIS A 286 -40.85 17.22 13.48
CA HIS A 286 -40.07 18.11 12.63
C HIS A 286 -40.84 18.68 11.42
N GLY A 287 -42.09 18.28 11.24
CA GLY A 287 -42.95 18.75 10.16
C GLY A 287 -42.81 17.95 8.86
N GLU A 288 -43.85 18.05 8.03
CA GLU A 288 -43.96 17.29 6.78
C GLU A 288 -42.97 17.74 5.70
N GLU A 289 -42.65 19.03 5.65
CA GLU A 289 -41.67 19.57 4.71
C GLU A 289 -40.27 18.96 4.94
N LEU A 290 -39.83 18.88 6.20
CA LEU A 290 -38.54 18.28 6.51
C LEU A 290 -38.53 16.79 6.16
N PHE A 291 -39.57 16.05 6.56
CA PHE A 291 -39.70 14.64 6.22
C PHE A 291 -39.57 14.42 4.71
N ASN A 292 -40.34 15.16 3.90
CA ASN A 292 -40.33 15.03 2.45
C ASN A 292 -38.94 15.36 1.87
N SER A 293 -38.30 16.44 2.34
CA SER A 293 -36.96 16.84 1.91
C SER A 293 -35.90 15.79 2.22
N ARG A 294 -35.92 15.23 3.44
CA ARG A 294 -34.94 14.22 3.88
C ARG A 294 -35.20 12.84 3.29
N CYS A 295 -36.47 12.45 3.14
CA CYS A 295 -36.83 11.22 2.45
C CYS A 295 -36.40 11.26 0.99
N ARG A 296 -36.56 12.41 0.30
CA ARG A 296 -36.02 12.61 -1.05
C ARG A 296 -34.50 12.49 -1.07
N PHE A 297 -33.79 13.14 -0.14
CA PHE A 297 -32.33 13.05 -0.07
C PHE A 297 -31.85 11.60 0.08
N TYR A 298 -32.39 10.85 1.05
CA TYR A 298 -31.99 9.46 1.27
C TYR A 298 -32.37 8.56 0.09
N GLY A 299 -33.54 8.77 -0.52
CA GLY A 299 -33.96 8.01 -1.70
C GLY A 299 -33.08 8.26 -2.93
N VAL A 300 -32.60 9.49 -3.11
CA VAL A 300 -31.63 9.81 -4.17
C VAL A 300 -30.29 9.13 -3.92
N VAL A 301 -29.77 9.19 -2.69
CA VAL A 301 -28.51 8.51 -2.34
C VAL A 301 -28.63 6.99 -2.55
N ASP A 302 -29.70 6.37 -2.07
CA ASP A 302 -30.00 4.95 -2.29
C ASP A 302 -30.02 4.61 -3.79
N SER A 303 -30.73 5.41 -4.60
CA SER A 303 -30.80 5.22 -6.06
C SER A 303 -29.44 5.36 -6.75
N LEU A 304 -28.60 6.31 -6.32
CA LEU A 304 -27.25 6.50 -6.87
C LEU A 304 -26.35 5.28 -6.61
N PHE A 305 -26.39 4.72 -5.40
CA PHE A 305 -25.64 3.50 -5.06
C PHE A 305 -26.21 2.27 -5.77
N ALA A 306 -27.54 2.18 -5.93
CA ALA A 306 -28.20 1.12 -6.68
C ALA A 306 -27.90 1.17 -8.18
N GLY A 307 -27.68 2.37 -8.74
CA GLY A 307 -27.28 2.58 -10.14
C GLY A 307 -25.90 2.01 -10.48
N GLY A 308 -25.05 1.79 -9.47
CA GLY A 308 -23.76 1.09 -9.61
C GLY A 308 -22.60 1.96 -10.10
N ASN A 309 -22.85 3.19 -10.53
CA ASN A 309 -21.77 4.13 -10.88
C ASN A 309 -21.15 4.79 -9.65
N LEU A 310 -21.97 5.12 -8.65
CA LEU A 310 -21.51 5.67 -7.37
C LEU A 310 -21.11 4.53 -6.43
N GLY A 311 -19.97 4.69 -5.78
CA GLY A 311 -19.46 3.80 -4.76
C GLY A 311 -18.86 4.53 -3.59
N GLY A 312 -18.36 3.75 -2.64
CA GLY A 312 -17.65 4.23 -1.45
C GLY A 312 -16.22 3.73 -1.45
N VAL A 313 -15.31 4.53 -0.90
CA VAL A 313 -13.92 4.12 -0.68
C VAL A 313 -13.47 4.51 0.72
N ARG A 314 -12.59 3.68 1.28
CA ARG A 314 -11.69 4.06 2.37
C ARG A 314 -10.29 4.15 1.79
N ILE A 315 -9.58 5.21 2.14
CA ILE A 315 -8.28 5.53 1.60
C ILE A 315 -7.34 5.78 2.77
N THR A 316 -6.25 5.06 2.84
CA THR A 316 -5.20 5.27 3.84
C THR A 316 -3.89 5.64 3.19
N GLY A 317 -2.98 6.16 3.99
CA GLY A 317 -1.62 6.45 3.58
C GLY A 317 -0.90 7.30 4.60
N ARG A 318 0.30 7.78 4.25
CA ARG A 318 1.10 8.58 5.17
C ARG A 318 1.91 9.69 4.52
N ARG A 319 2.21 10.72 5.32
CA ARG A 319 3.20 11.73 4.96
C ARG A 319 4.58 11.08 5.02
N PRO A 320 5.46 11.25 4.01
CA PRO A 320 6.83 10.77 4.08
C PRO A 320 7.59 11.32 5.30
N THR A 321 8.47 10.51 5.85
CA THR A 321 9.41 10.97 6.88
C THR A 321 10.42 11.93 6.27
N GLU A 322 11.04 12.77 7.11
CA GLU A 322 12.09 13.66 6.62
C GLU A 322 13.28 12.91 6.03
N ALA A 323 13.60 11.72 6.56
CA ALA A 323 14.68 10.87 6.05
C ALA A 323 14.41 10.42 4.60
N GLU A 324 13.17 10.01 4.31
CA GLU A 324 12.75 9.64 2.96
C GLU A 324 12.78 10.85 2.01
N VAL A 325 12.32 12.02 2.46
CA VAL A 325 12.39 13.27 1.68
C VAL A 325 13.84 13.64 1.36
N ARG A 326 14.73 13.59 2.35
CA ARG A 326 16.18 13.83 2.15
C ARG A 326 16.79 12.82 1.18
N LEU A 327 16.46 11.54 1.31
CA LEU A 327 16.94 10.48 0.44
C LEU A 327 16.47 10.68 -1.01
N ARG A 328 15.20 11.00 -1.23
CA ARG A 328 14.64 11.30 -2.56
C ARG A 328 15.33 12.50 -3.20
N ARG A 329 15.51 13.59 -2.44
CA ARG A 329 16.25 14.78 -2.90
C ARG A 329 17.68 14.44 -3.28
N GLY A 330 18.39 13.70 -2.43
CA GLY A 330 19.78 13.29 -2.69
C GLY A 330 19.89 12.39 -3.93
N ARG A 331 18.95 11.45 -4.13
CA ARG A 331 18.89 10.61 -5.34
C ARG A 331 18.64 11.44 -6.60
N ALA A 332 17.68 12.35 -6.57
CA ALA A 332 17.37 13.23 -7.70
C ALA A 332 18.58 14.12 -8.07
N GLN A 333 19.26 14.69 -7.07
CA GLN A 333 20.48 15.46 -7.28
C GLN A 333 21.63 14.59 -7.82
N ALA A 334 21.81 13.37 -7.30
CA ALA A 334 22.82 12.44 -7.80
C ALA A 334 22.58 12.07 -9.27
N LEU A 335 21.33 11.73 -9.62
CA LEU A 335 20.87 11.45 -10.99
C LEU A 335 21.12 12.65 -11.92
N ALA A 336 20.77 13.87 -11.49
CA ALA A 336 20.97 15.08 -12.26
C ALA A 336 22.45 15.49 -12.40
N SER A 337 23.31 15.10 -11.45
CA SER A 337 24.73 15.48 -11.42
C SER A 337 25.65 14.60 -12.26
N GLY A 338 25.17 13.46 -12.77
CA GLY A 338 25.97 12.53 -13.60
C GLY A 338 27.21 11.91 -12.91
N ARG A 339 27.40 12.10 -11.60
CA ARG A 339 28.56 11.58 -10.87
C ARG A 339 28.34 10.10 -10.50
N GLY A 340 28.94 9.20 -11.28
CA GLY A 340 29.10 7.79 -10.91
C GLY A 340 29.80 7.65 -9.55
N ARG A 341 29.28 6.78 -8.69
CA ARG A 341 29.89 6.47 -7.38
C ARG A 341 31.28 5.87 -7.59
N GLY A 342 32.31 6.55 -7.10
CA GLY A 342 33.67 5.98 -7.01
C GLY A 342 33.75 4.88 -5.94
N PRO A 343 34.77 3.99 -6.01
CA PRO A 343 34.89 2.86 -5.09
C PRO A 343 35.30 3.33 -3.68
N VAL A 344 34.71 2.72 -2.65
CA VAL A 344 34.99 2.96 -1.22
C VAL A 344 35.88 1.83 -0.69
N VAL A 345 36.93 2.20 0.06
CA VAL A 345 37.92 1.31 0.69
C VAL A 345 37.49 0.97 2.13
N LEU A 346 37.64 -0.29 2.56
CA LEU A 346 37.26 -0.80 3.88
C LEU A 346 38.49 -1.06 4.78
N ASN A 347 38.35 -0.75 6.08
CA ASN A 347 39.27 -1.10 7.18
C ASN A 347 38.63 -2.14 8.12
N GLU A 348 39.49 -2.88 8.81
CA GLU A 348 39.35 -4.22 9.40
C GLU A 348 38.75 -4.39 10.83
N LEU A 349 38.33 -5.64 11.10
CA LEU A 349 38.35 -6.47 12.35
C LEU A 349 37.21 -6.43 13.40
N GLY A 350 36.79 -7.66 13.82
CA GLY A 350 36.23 -7.94 15.17
C GLY A 350 35.21 -9.09 15.27
N SER A 351 35.62 -10.24 15.82
CA SER A 351 34.90 -11.53 15.99
C SER A 351 34.07 -11.69 17.28
N THR A 352 33.02 -12.54 17.28
CA THR A 352 32.84 -13.79 18.09
C THR A 352 31.38 -14.32 18.09
N ALA A 353 31.21 -15.61 18.43
CA ALA A 353 30.29 -16.62 17.84
C ALA A 353 29.29 -17.31 18.82
N GLY A 354 28.33 -18.07 18.24
CA GLY A 354 27.54 -19.19 18.83
C GLY A 354 26.09 -19.24 18.30
N GLY A 355 25.46 -20.29 17.77
CA GLY A 355 25.74 -21.73 17.57
C GLY A 355 24.43 -22.52 17.80
N ALA A 356 23.81 -23.13 16.77
CA ALA A 356 22.73 -24.14 16.95
C ALA A 356 22.43 -24.97 15.68
N SER A 357 22.05 -26.23 15.94
CA SER A 357 22.10 -27.46 15.12
C SER A 357 21.07 -27.66 13.99
N THR A 358 21.51 -28.43 12.99
CA THR A 358 20.78 -28.97 11.84
C THR A 358 20.01 -30.29 12.10
N SER A 359 18.96 -30.56 11.34
CA SER A 359 18.45 -31.92 11.07
C SER A 359 18.08 -32.13 9.59
N SER A 360 18.40 -33.32 9.09
CA SER A 360 18.49 -33.76 7.69
C SER A 360 17.26 -34.52 7.15
N GLY A 361 17.04 -34.44 5.81
CA GLY A 361 16.76 -35.62 4.95
C GLY A 361 15.34 -35.84 4.39
N ALA A 362 15.16 -35.69 3.07
CA ALA A 362 14.22 -36.44 2.22
C ALA A 362 14.69 -36.44 0.73
N PRO A 363 14.43 -37.49 -0.08
CA PRO A 363 15.12 -37.74 -1.36
C PRO A 363 14.39 -37.20 -2.61
N ALA A 364 15.18 -36.93 -3.66
CA ALA A 364 14.89 -36.59 -5.07
C ALA A 364 13.45 -36.13 -5.40
N SER A 365 13.23 -34.81 -5.51
CA SER A 365 11.98 -34.27 -6.05
C SER A 365 12.19 -33.61 -7.42
N VAL A 366 11.70 -34.26 -8.48
CA VAL A 366 11.47 -33.65 -9.79
C VAL A 366 10.58 -32.40 -9.62
N GLN A 367 10.64 -31.44 -10.54
CA GLN A 367 9.66 -30.36 -10.53
C GLN A 367 8.24 -30.95 -10.69
N PRO A 368 7.25 -30.54 -9.86
CA PRO A 368 5.86 -30.96 -10.02
C PRO A 368 5.31 -30.58 -11.41
N LEU A 369 4.14 -31.10 -11.80
CA LEU A 369 3.49 -30.68 -13.06
C LEU A 369 3.03 -29.21 -13.01
N LEU A 370 2.74 -28.60 -14.15
CA LEU A 370 2.11 -27.27 -14.21
C LEU A 370 0.61 -27.43 -14.56
N PRO A 371 -0.32 -26.78 -13.82
CA PRO A 371 -0.10 -26.06 -12.55
C PRO A 371 0.26 -26.98 -11.38
N ALA A 372 1.12 -26.49 -10.46
CA ALA A 372 1.42 -27.18 -9.21
C ALA A 372 0.63 -26.56 -8.05
N GLY A 373 -0.66 -26.84 -7.89
CA GLY A 373 -1.44 -26.20 -6.82
C GLY A 373 -2.95 -26.31 -7.02
N PRO A 374 -3.78 -25.60 -6.22
CA PRO A 374 -5.21 -25.45 -6.53
C PRO A 374 -5.37 -24.89 -7.95
N ASP A 375 -6.48 -25.22 -8.63
CA ASP A 375 -6.77 -24.72 -9.97
C ASP A 375 -6.54 -23.19 -10.03
N ILE A 376 -5.88 -22.70 -11.09
CA ILE A 376 -5.41 -21.30 -11.33
C ILE A 376 -6.53 -20.24 -11.33
N THR A 377 -7.71 -20.60 -10.83
CA THR A 377 -8.88 -19.74 -10.62
C THR A 377 -8.72 -18.72 -9.50
N GLU A 378 -7.78 -18.93 -8.57
CA GLU A 378 -7.51 -18.02 -7.46
C GLU A 378 -6.64 -16.81 -7.89
N GLU A 379 -7.11 -15.59 -7.61
CA GLU A 379 -6.46 -14.35 -8.07
C GLU A 379 -5.05 -14.13 -7.51
N ARG A 380 -4.77 -14.66 -6.33
CA ARG A 380 -3.47 -14.55 -5.65
C ARG A 380 -2.51 -15.69 -5.96
N TYR A 381 -2.88 -16.62 -6.85
CA TYR A 381 -2.04 -17.76 -7.16
C TYR A 381 -0.88 -17.39 -8.11
N HIS A 382 0.32 -17.80 -7.73
CA HIS A 382 1.55 -17.61 -8.48
C HIS A 382 2.24 -18.94 -8.68
N ASP A 383 2.85 -19.11 -9.84
CA ASP A 383 3.78 -20.18 -10.11
C ASP A 383 4.91 -19.64 -10.99
N SER A 384 6.12 -19.59 -10.44
CA SER A 384 7.32 -19.16 -11.15
C SER A 384 8.36 -20.26 -11.14
N LEU A 385 8.68 -20.74 -12.33
CA LEU A 385 9.71 -21.74 -12.60
C LEU A 385 10.90 -21.08 -13.28
N GLN A 386 12.11 -21.38 -12.83
CA GLN A 386 13.35 -20.79 -13.30
C GLN A 386 14.43 -21.87 -13.52
N TYR A 387 15.23 -21.68 -14.56
CA TYR A 387 16.44 -22.44 -14.83
C TYR A 387 17.60 -21.50 -15.12
N HIS A 388 18.75 -21.78 -14.53
CA HIS A 388 20.00 -21.05 -14.73
C HIS A 388 21.10 -22.05 -15.09
N PHE A 389 21.76 -21.87 -16.23
CA PHE A 389 22.83 -22.72 -16.73
C PHE A 389 24.12 -21.92 -16.85
N PHE A 390 25.15 -22.35 -16.12
CA PHE A 390 26.46 -21.74 -16.04
C PHE A 390 27.46 -22.60 -16.80
N LEU A 391 27.71 -22.24 -18.06
CA LEU A 391 28.62 -22.93 -18.97
C LEU A 391 29.94 -22.13 -19.09
N PRO A 392 31.04 -22.74 -19.57
CA PRO A 392 32.25 -22.00 -19.88
C PRO A 392 31.97 -20.93 -20.96
N GLY A 393 32.14 -19.65 -20.62
CA GLY A 393 31.94 -18.53 -21.53
C GLY A 393 30.48 -18.16 -21.84
N LEU A 394 29.51 -18.91 -21.32
CA LEU A 394 28.08 -18.72 -21.59
C LEU A 394 27.25 -18.84 -20.32
N PHE A 395 26.26 -17.97 -20.19
CA PHE A 395 25.22 -18.11 -19.18
C PHE A 395 23.85 -18.11 -19.86
N ILE A 396 23.02 -19.10 -19.56
CA ILE A 396 21.66 -19.20 -20.12
C ILE A 396 20.66 -19.24 -18.97
N ALA A 397 19.62 -18.42 -19.06
CA ALA A 397 18.54 -18.37 -18.08
C ALA A 397 17.18 -18.49 -18.77
N GLY A 398 16.25 -19.21 -18.15
CA GLY A 398 14.87 -19.34 -18.61
C GLY A 398 13.89 -19.18 -17.46
N ARG A 399 12.75 -18.56 -17.73
CA ARG A 399 11.66 -18.37 -16.77
C ARG A 399 10.32 -18.72 -17.41
N VAL A 400 9.48 -19.39 -16.63
CA VAL A 400 8.04 -19.52 -16.85
C VAL A 400 7.35 -18.87 -15.65
N PHE A 401 6.38 -18.02 -15.93
CA PHE A 401 5.58 -17.32 -14.95
C PHE A 401 4.10 -17.51 -15.29
N HIS A 402 3.34 -17.99 -14.31
CA HIS A 402 1.97 -18.42 -14.50
C HIS A 402 1.12 -17.93 -13.32
N THR A 403 0.08 -17.16 -13.62
CA THR A 403 -0.98 -16.75 -12.69
C THR A 403 -2.36 -16.90 -13.37
N LYS A 404 -3.44 -16.53 -12.67
CA LYS A 404 -4.80 -16.45 -13.24
C LYS A 404 -4.86 -15.56 -14.49
N THR A 405 -4.13 -14.45 -14.49
CA THR A 405 -4.27 -13.37 -15.48
C THR A 405 -3.02 -13.17 -16.34
N LEU A 406 -1.92 -13.86 -16.02
CA LEU A 406 -0.65 -13.75 -16.73
C LEU A 406 -0.07 -15.12 -17.03
N GLN A 407 0.16 -15.37 -18.32
CA GLN A 407 1.09 -16.39 -18.79
C GLN A 407 2.26 -15.65 -19.39
N GLN A 408 3.48 -15.91 -18.93
CA GLN A 408 4.67 -15.36 -19.54
C GLN A 408 5.81 -16.34 -19.49
N HIS A 409 6.60 -16.40 -20.55
CA HIS A 409 7.90 -17.03 -20.51
C HIS A 409 8.95 -16.25 -21.32
N SER A 410 10.19 -16.39 -20.88
CA SER A 410 11.32 -15.66 -21.44
C SER A 410 12.61 -16.43 -21.22
N ALA A 411 13.56 -16.27 -22.13
CA ALA A 411 14.88 -16.86 -22.00
C ALA A 411 15.97 -15.94 -22.52
N TRP A 412 17.13 -16.00 -21.89
CA TRP A 412 18.25 -15.09 -22.12
C TRP A 412 19.56 -15.88 -22.20
N MET A 413 20.51 -15.35 -22.96
CA MET A 413 21.87 -15.85 -23.06
C MET A 413 22.86 -14.70 -22.96
N TYR A 414 23.79 -14.80 -22.02
CA TYR A 414 24.96 -13.96 -21.95
C TYR A 414 26.16 -14.69 -22.54
N ASP A 415 26.89 -14.00 -23.40
CA ASP A 415 28.13 -14.48 -24.01
C ASP A 415 29.31 -13.66 -23.51
N GLU A 416 30.22 -14.29 -22.77
CA GLU A 416 31.40 -13.64 -22.20
C GLU A 416 32.36 -13.12 -23.28
N SER A 417 32.39 -13.73 -24.47
CA SER A 417 33.28 -13.29 -25.55
C SER A 417 32.86 -11.96 -26.16
N THR A 418 31.56 -11.67 -26.15
CA THR A 418 31.00 -10.40 -26.64
C THR A 418 30.66 -9.44 -25.51
N GLY A 419 30.53 -9.94 -24.27
CA GLY A 419 30.01 -9.21 -23.14
C GLY A 419 28.54 -8.83 -23.28
N GLN A 420 27.80 -9.44 -24.22
CA GLN A 420 26.41 -9.09 -24.52
C GLN A 420 25.43 -10.07 -23.91
N MET A 421 24.30 -9.51 -23.45
CA MET A 421 23.11 -10.26 -23.09
C MET A 421 22.11 -10.21 -24.25
N THR A 422 21.64 -11.38 -24.66
CA THR A 422 20.71 -11.56 -25.78
C THR A 422 19.45 -12.26 -25.30
N GLU A 423 18.28 -11.74 -25.67
CA GLU A 423 17.01 -12.47 -25.54
C GLU A 423 16.98 -13.59 -26.59
N LEU A 424 16.81 -14.83 -26.16
CA LEU A 424 16.73 -15.99 -27.08
C LEU A 424 15.44 -15.96 -27.93
N PHE A 425 14.43 -15.25 -27.44
CA PHE A 425 13.21 -14.84 -28.11
C PHE A 425 12.60 -13.67 -27.32
N ALA A 426 11.78 -12.84 -27.98
CA ALA A 426 11.06 -11.76 -27.30
C ALA A 426 10.17 -12.34 -26.18
N PRO A 427 9.99 -11.67 -25.02
CA PRO A 427 9.14 -12.16 -23.96
C PRO A 427 7.75 -12.53 -24.48
N SER A 428 7.35 -13.78 -24.28
CA SER A 428 6.12 -14.31 -24.85
C SER A 428 5.03 -14.44 -23.79
N TYR A 429 3.80 -14.22 -24.22
CA TYR A 429 2.59 -14.27 -23.39
C TYR A 429 1.63 -15.40 -23.80
N ASP A 430 2.06 -16.30 -24.69
CA ASP A 430 1.35 -17.53 -24.97
C ASP A 430 1.53 -18.54 -23.83
N THR A 431 0.56 -19.45 -23.73
CA THR A 431 0.51 -20.44 -22.66
C THR A 431 1.60 -21.50 -22.85
N MET A 432 2.46 -21.69 -21.85
CA MET A 432 3.29 -22.91 -21.75
C MET A 432 2.39 -24.08 -21.38
N VAL A 433 2.15 -25.01 -22.30
CA VAL A 433 1.21 -26.12 -22.12
C VAL A 433 1.93 -27.31 -21.50
N GLN A 434 1.43 -27.80 -20.36
CA GLN A 434 1.82 -29.11 -19.84
C GLN A 434 1.21 -30.21 -20.73
N LYS A 435 2.05 -31.09 -21.29
CA LYS A 435 1.59 -32.18 -22.14
C LYS A 435 0.77 -33.20 -21.33
N VAL A 436 -0.43 -33.48 -21.83
CA VAL A 436 -1.41 -34.38 -21.19
C VAL A 436 -0.87 -35.81 -21.14
N GLY A 437 -1.03 -36.45 -19.98
CA GLY A 437 -0.64 -37.85 -19.76
C GLY A 437 0.82 -38.06 -19.36
N GLU A 438 1.65 -37.03 -19.38
CA GLU A 438 3.04 -37.10 -18.89
C GLU A 438 3.08 -37.12 -17.36
N GLN A 439 3.88 -38.03 -16.79
CA GLN A 439 4.12 -38.16 -15.35
C GLN A 439 5.23 -37.20 -14.86
N SER A 440 5.81 -36.41 -15.76
CA SER A 440 6.92 -35.50 -15.52
C SER A 440 6.62 -34.14 -16.15
N LEU A 441 7.31 -33.11 -15.67
CA LEU A 441 7.10 -31.76 -16.18
C LEU A 441 7.50 -31.73 -17.65
N HIS A 442 6.55 -31.42 -18.53
CA HIS A 442 6.74 -31.36 -19.96
C HIS A 442 5.96 -30.16 -20.48
N LEU A 443 6.62 -29.01 -20.48
CA LEU A 443 6.04 -27.74 -20.92
C LEU A 443 6.47 -27.43 -22.34
N GLU A 444 5.53 -26.98 -23.14
CA GLU A 444 5.79 -26.60 -24.53
C GLU A 444 4.96 -25.39 -24.96
N SER A 445 5.59 -24.46 -25.67
CA SER A 445 4.99 -23.32 -26.38
C SER A 445 5.54 -23.23 -27.80
N GLU A 446 5.17 -22.18 -28.56
CA GLU A 446 5.81 -21.91 -29.85
C GLU A 446 7.32 -21.64 -29.71
N HIS A 447 7.74 -21.03 -28.60
CA HIS A 447 9.09 -20.49 -28.43
C HIS A 447 10.00 -21.34 -27.52
N MET A 448 9.44 -22.08 -26.56
CA MET A 448 10.22 -22.77 -25.55
C MET A 448 9.68 -24.17 -25.24
N ARG A 449 10.57 -25.10 -24.90
CA ARG A 449 10.25 -26.44 -24.42
C ARG A 449 11.10 -26.79 -23.21
N ILE A 450 10.46 -27.30 -22.16
CA ILE A 450 11.11 -27.79 -20.94
C ILE A 450 10.59 -29.18 -20.64
N VAL A 451 11.49 -30.16 -20.59
CA VAL A 451 11.23 -31.50 -20.09
C VAL A 451 12.08 -31.70 -18.84
N ASP A 452 11.48 -32.04 -17.72
CA ASP A 452 12.19 -32.29 -16.46
C ASP A 452 11.61 -33.54 -15.81
N ALA A 453 12.38 -34.62 -15.89
CA ALA A 453 12.02 -35.96 -15.49
C ALA A 453 12.99 -36.48 -14.42
N PRO A 454 12.70 -37.61 -13.75
CA PRO A 454 13.64 -38.23 -12.83
C PRO A 454 15.02 -38.44 -13.47
N GLY A 455 16.06 -37.93 -12.82
CA GLY A 455 17.45 -38.02 -13.28
C GLY A 455 17.90 -36.88 -14.21
N GLY A 456 17.00 -36.23 -14.95
CA GLY A 456 17.40 -35.17 -15.88
C GLY A 456 16.32 -34.71 -16.85
N GLY A 457 16.70 -33.82 -17.76
CA GLY A 457 15.77 -33.12 -18.62
C GLY A 457 16.42 -32.39 -19.80
N GLU A 458 15.58 -31.66 -20.53
CA GLU A 458 15.93 -30.84 -21.67
C GLU A 458 15.31 -29.44 -21.50
N PHE A 459 16.08 -28.42 -21.84
CA PHE A 459 15.58 -27.06 -22.02
C PHE A 459 15.93 -26.60 -23.44
N MET A 460 14.95 -26.07 -24.15
CA MET A 460 15.12 -25.65 -25.54
C MET A 460 14.42 -24.31 -25.78
N ALA A 461 15.15 -23.35 -26.32
CA ALA A 461 14.62 -22.10 -26.88
C ALA A 461 14.56 -22.24 -28.41
N LYS A 462 13.39 -22.63 -28.91
CA LYS A 462 13.17 -23.11 -30.29
C LYS A 462 13.63 -22.12 -31.36
N ALA A 463 13.27 -20.85 -31.21
CA ALA A 463 13.59 -19.80 -32.20
C ALA A 463 15.10 -19.56 -32.35
N SER A 464 15.86 -19.67 -31.26
CA SER A 464 17.32 -19.47 -31.25
C SER A 464 18.11 -20.73 -31.60
N GLY A 465 17.47 -21.91 -31.61
CA GLY A 465 18.14 -23.20 -31.77
C GLY A 465 18.99 -23.63 -30.56
N VAL A 466 18.96 -22.88 -29.46
CA VAL A 466 19.64 -23.25 -28.21
C VAL A 466 18.89 -24.42 -27.57
N SER A 467 19.56 -25.58 -27.47
CA SER A 467 19.08 -26.74 -26.73
C SER A 467 20.16 -27.26 -25.79
N LEU A 468 19.78 -27.51 -24.54
CA LEU A 468 20.66 -28.08 -23.54
C LEU A 468 19.95 -29.19 -22.77
N THR A 469 20.70 -30.24 -22.46
CA THR A 469 20.27 -31.29 -21.54
C THR A 469 20.83 -31.01 -20.16
N PHE A 470 20.15 -31.52 -19.14
CA PHE A 470 20.65 -31.46 -17.77
C PHE A 470 20.37 -32.75 -17.01
N GLU A 471 21.22 -33.06 -16.04
CA GLU A 471 21.14 -34.21 -15.15
C GLU A 471 21.26 -33.70 -13.71
N GLN A 472 20.45 -34.22 -12.79
CA GLN A 472 20.59 -33.84 -11.39
C GLN A 472 21.75 -34.63 -10.76
N VAL A 473 22.81 -33.93 -10.31
CA VAL A 473 23.99 -34.58 -9.72
C VAL A 473 23.85 -34.77 -8.21
N SER A 474 23.24 -33.80 -7.51
CA SER A 474 22.97 -33.92 -6.08
C SER A 474 21.52 -34.29 -5.81
N ASP A 475 21.28 -35.27 -4.93
CA ASP A 475 19.93 -35.64 -4.45
C ASP A 475 19.29 -34.57 -3.54
N PHE A 476 19.92 -33.40 -3.43
CA PHE A 476 19.46 -32.32 -2.59
C PHE A 476 18.30 -31.57 -3.26
N THR A 477 17.13 -31.65 -2.65
CA THR A 477 16.06 -30.66 -2.85
C THR A 477 15.75 -30.01 -1.52
N TRP A 478 15.71 -28.67 -1.51
CA TRP A 478 15.15 -27.94 -0.37
C TRP A 478 13.66 -27.63 -0.60
N LEU A 479 12.86 -27.94 0.42
CA LEU A 479 11.46 -27.55 0.58
C LEU A 479 11.32 -26.81 1.92
N PRO A 480 10.48 -25.76 2.04
CA PRO A 480 10.08 -25.23 3.33
C PRO A 480 9.40 -26.35 4.15
N SER A 481 9.69 -26.44 5.44
CA SER A 481 9.14 -27.51 6.30
C SER A 481 7.60 -27.50 6.31
N GLY A 482 6.99 -28.56 5.76
CA GLY A 482 5.61 -28.96 6.05
C GLY A 482 4.46 -28.26 5.30
N GLN A 483 4.73 -27.49 4.24
CA GLN A 483 3.66 -26.81 3.49
C GLN A 483 3.27 -27.57 2.20
N THR A 484 1.97 -27.81 2.02
CA THR A 484 1.37 -28.44 0.82
C THR A 484 0.68 -27.44 -0.11
N ARG A 485 0.51 -26.18 0.31
CA ARG A 485 -0.18 -25.12 -0.45
C ARG A 485 0.74 -24.04 -1.01
N ASP A 486 1.84 -23.73 -0.32
CA ASP A 486 2.86 -22.78 -0.77
C ASP A 486 4.22 -23.50 -0.72
N ALA A 487 4.85 -23.70 -1.87
CA ALA A 487 6.09 -24.47 -1.96
C ALA A 487 7.18 -23.68 -2.68
N VAL A 488 8.40 -23.83 -2.18
CA VAL A 488 9.61 -23.31 -2.81
C VAL A 488 10.58 -24.46 -3.00
N ILE A 489 10.93 -24.76 -4.23
CA ILE A 489 11.77 -25.88 -4.63
C ILE A 489 13.10 -25.32 -5.12
N HIS A 490 14.19 -25.75 -4.51
CA HIS A 490 15.54 -25.44 -4.97
C HIS A 490 16.26 -26.73 -5.35
N ARG A 491 16.77 -26.78 -6.60
CA ARG A 491 17.56 -27.88 -7.15
C ARG A 491 18.90 -27.34 -7.67
N PRO A 492 19.90 -27.17 -6.78
CA PRO A 492 21.27 -26.87 -7.18
C PRO A 492 21.96 -28.11 -7.77
N ASP A 493 23.15 -27.90 -8.33
CA ASP A 493 24.02 -28.98 -8.84
C ASP A 493 23.36 -29.85 -9.93
N LEU A 494 22.78 -29.18 -10.93
CA LEU A 494 22.49 -29.85 -12.19
C LEU A 494 23.80 -29.90 -13.01
N ARG A 495 24.11 -30.99 -13.68
CA ARG A 495 25.11 -31.01 -14.76
C ARG A 495 24.37 -30.67 -16.04
N CYS A 496 24.81 -29.66 -16.78
CA CYS A 496 24.19 -29.32 -18.05
C CYS A 496 25.15 -29.46 -19.21
N ARG A 497 24.60 -29.76 -20.38
CA ARG A 497 25.35 -29.95 -21.61
C ARG A 497 24.64 -29.20 -22.75
N LEU A 498 25.34 -28.24 -23.33
CA LEU A 498 24.90 -27.49 -24.50
C LEU A 498 25.55 -28.08 -25.75
N VAL A 499 24.74 -28.42 -26.75
CA VAL A 499 25.22 -28.82 -28.08
C VAL A 499 24.80 -27.74 -29.07
N SER A 500 25.76 -26.97 -29.58
CA SER A 500 25.48 -25.92 -30.56
C SER A 500 26.63 -25.78 -31.56
N GLY A 501 26.30 -25.78 -32.86
CA GLY A 501 27.28 -25.58 -33.94
C GLY A 501 28.46 -26.57 -33.95
N GLY A 502 28.25 -27.81 -33.49
CA GLY A 502 29.30 -28.83 -33.39
C GLY A 502 30.25 -28.70 -32.19
N ARG A 503 29.98 -27.77 -31.26
CA ARG A 503 30.69 -27.63 -29.98
C ARG A 503 29.80 -28.15 -28.85
N GLU A 504 30.40 -28.92 -27.97
CA GLU A 504 29.77 -29.45 -26.76
C GLU A 504 30.38 -28.73 -25.56
N LEU A 505 29.55 -28.03 -24.79
CA LEU A 505 29.95 -27.35 -23.57
C LEU A 505 29.27 -28.02 -22.38
N GLU A 506 30.06 -28.42 -21.40
CA GLU A 506 29.56 -28.94 -20.13
C GLU A 506 29.69 -27.88 -19.04
N GLY A 507 28.66 -27.79 -18.21
CA GLY A 507 28.59 -26.81 -17.12
C GLY A 507 27.70 -27.29 -16.00
N THR A 508 27.30 -26.34 -15.17
CA THR A 508 26.41 -26.59 -14.04
C THR A 508 25.12 -25.81 -14.20
N GLY A 509 24.00 -26.38 -13.80
CA GLY A 509 22.71 -25.73 -13.76
C GLY A 509 22.15 -25.63 -12.35
N TYR A 510 21.08 -24.86 -12.26
CA TYR A 510 20.31 -24.63 -11.05
C TYR A 510 18.86 -24.40 -11.45
N SER A 511 17.93 -25.08 -10.79
CA SER A 511 16.49 -24.84 -10.96
C SER A 511 15.87 -24.33 -9.66
N LYS A 512 14.95 -23.39 -9.80
CA LYS A 512 14.10 -22.90 -8.71
C LYS A 512 12.66 -22.88 -9.18
N ARG A 513 11.75 -23.29 -8.30
CA ARG A 513 10.33 -23.02 -8.47
C ARG A 513 9.75 -22.46 -7.19
N TYR A 514 8.87 -21.49 -7.28
CA TYR A 514 8.00 -21.13 -6.17
C TYR A 514 6.57 -21.01 -6.67
N PHE A 515 5.64 -21.59 -5.92
CA PHE A 515 4.23 -21.51 -6.24
C PHE A 515 3.38 -21.48 -4.99
N GLY A 516 2.21 -20.85 -5.06
CA GLY A 516 1.33 -20.63 -3.91
C GLY A 516 0.53 -19.35 -3.98
N LEU A 517 -0.13 -19.02 -2.88
CA LEU A 517 -0.92 -17.81 -2.73
C LEU A 517 -0.08 -16.69 -2.14
N TYR A 518 0.16 -15.63 -2.91
CA TYR A 518 0.99 -14.50 -2.47
C TYR A 518 0.15 -13.22 -2.31
N PRO A 519 0.45 -12.38 -1.30
CA PRO A 519 -0.15 -11.06 -1.13
C PRO A 519 0.06 -10.15 -2.33
N ARG A 520 -0.78 -9.10 -2.41
CA ARG A 520 -0.88 -8.21 -3.57
C ARG A 520 0.42 -7.49 -3.92
N PHE A 521 1.21 -7.09 -2.93
CA PHE A 521 2.50 -6.46 -3.17
C PHE A 521 3.64 -7.40 -2.79
N TRP A 522 4.68 -7.38 -3.61
CA TRP A 522 5.93 -8.06 -3.27
C TRP A 522 7.15 -7.29 -3.74
N GLY A 523 8.25 -7.59 -3.08
CA GLY A 523 9.56 -7.23 -3.54
C GLY A 523 10.53 -8.32 -3.11
N TYR A 524 11.37 -8.79 -4.02
CA TYR A 524 12.36 -9.79 -3.69
C TYR A 524 13.70 -9.53 -4.34
N ARG A 525 14.73 -9.99 -3.65
CA ARG A 525 16.08 -10.15 -4.18
C ARG A 525 16.48 -11.60 -3.95
N PHE A 526 16.99 -12.22 -4.99
CA PHE A 526 17.54 -13.56 -4.90
C PHE A 526 18.94 -13.57 -5.53
N ILE A 527 19.80 -14.42 -5.02
CA ILE A 527 21.03 -14.78 -5.71
C ILE A 527 21.05 -16.31 -5.82
N HIS A 528 21.43 -16.81 -6.97
CA HIS A 528 21.66 -18.22 -7.25
C HIS A 528 23.06 -18.34 -7.86
N GLY A 529 24.00 -18.92 -7.13
CA GLY A 529 25.39 -18.92 -7.54
C GLY A 529 26.12 -20.21 -7.24
N ARG A 530 27.29 -20.32 -7.84
CA ARG A 530 28.27 -21.37 -7.57
C ARG A 530 29.63 -20.74 -7.33
N VAL A 531 30.40 -21.34 -6.45
CA VAL A 531 31.78 -20.93 -6.18
C VAL A 531 32.70 -22.14 -6.15
N ALA A 532 33.95 -21.92 -6.51
CA ALA A 532 34.98 -22.95 -6.43
C ALA A 532 35.18 -23.42 -4.98
N ALA A 533 35.34 -24.73 -4.83
CA ALA A 533 35.68 -25.39 -3.58
C ALA A 533 36.95 -26.26 -3.75
N ALA A 534 37.47 -26.79 -2.65
CA ALA A 534 38.67 -27.62 -2.67
C ALA A 534 38.52 -28.85 -3.58
N GLY A 535 39.62 -29.25 -4.24
CA GLY A 535 39.64 -30.45 -5.09
C GLY A 535 38.90 -30.30 -6.42
N GLY A 536 38.68 -29.07 -6.92
CA GLY A 536 38.01 -28.82 -8.20
C GLY A 536 36.48 -28.95 -8.16
N ARG A 537 35.90 -29.18 -6.97
CA ARG A 537 34.44 -29.26 -6.77
C ARG A 537 33.83 -27.85 -6.64
N GLN A 538 32.51 -27.77 -6.62
CA GLN A 538 31.76 -26.53 -6.49
C GLN A 538 30.92 -26.53 -5.20
N SER A 539 30.73 -25.36 -4.61
CA SER A 539 29.67 -25.10 -3.63
C SER A 539 28.58 -24.28 -4.30
N PHE A 540 27.32 -24.53 -3.96
CA PHE A 540 26.17 -23.80 -4.50
C PHE A 540 25.59 -22.91 -3.41
N LEU A 541 25.31 -21.64 -3.71
CA LEU A 541 24.74 -20.71 -2.75
C LEU A 541 23.45 -20.12 -3.30
N TRP A 542 22.48 -19.95 -2.42
CA TRP A 542 21.28 -19.21 -2.73
C TRP A 542 20.77 -18.43 -1.55
N THR A 543 20.22 -17.26 -1.84
CA THR A 543 19.69 -16.37 -0.83
C THR A 543 18.32 -15.89 -1.24
N ALA A 544 17.51 -15.58 -0.23
CA ALA A 544 16.27 -14.85 -0.38
C ALA A 544 16.27 -13.65 0.53
N ASP A 545 15.84 -12.52 -0.04
CA ASP A 545 15.44 -11.33 0.67
C ASP A 545 14.16 -10.82 0.03
N ALA A 546 13.04 -11.37 0.48
CA ALA A 546 11.71 -11.09 -0.04
C ALA A 546 10.83 -10.43 1.02
N ALA A 547 9.88 -9.64 0.54
CA ALA A 547 8.72 -9.14 1.25
C ALA A 547 7.51 -9.52 0.42
N PHE A 548 6.55 -10.18 1.05
CA PHE A 548 5.28 -10.59 0.47
C PHE A 548 4.21 -10.09 1.43
N GLY A 549 3.49 -9.03 1.06
CA GLY A 549 2.71 -8.29 2.07
C GLY A 549 3.64 -7.71 3.14
N ASP A 550 3.20 -7.78 4.40
CA ASP A 550 4.00 -7.40 5.57
C ASP A 550 5.00 -8.48 6.01
N HIS A 551 4.97 -9.65 5.36
CA HIS A 551 5.80 -10.78 5.78
C HIS A 551 7.18 -10.71 5.15
N LYS A 552 8.19 -10.64 6.01
CA LYS A 552 9.58 -10.80 5.60
C LYS A 552 9.91 -12.28 5.41
N TYR A 553 10.37 -12.62 4.21
CA TYR A 553 10.85 -13.96 3.86
C TYR A 553 12.30 -13.88 3.42
N ASN A 554 13.22 -14.29 4.27
CA ASN A 554 14.65 -14.21 3.99
C ASN A 554 15.42 -15.39 4.58
N TYR A 555 16.40 -15.86 3.82
CA TYR A 555 17.30 -16.93 4.23
C TYR A 555 18.61 -16.87 3.44
N PHE A 556 19.59 -17.60 3.93
CA PHE A 556 20.84 -17.91 3.24
C PHE A 556 21.04 -19.41 3.27
N LYS A 557 21.47 -19.96 2.14
CA LYS A 557 21.76 -21.39 1.97
C LYS A 557 23.06 -21.55 1.20
N LEU A 558 23.90 -22.46 1.66
CA LEU A 558 25.13 -22.86 1.00
C LEU A 558 25.21 -24.39 1.06
N LEU A 559 25.27 -25.02 -0.11
CA LEU A 559 25.50 -26.45 -0.28
C LEU A 559 26.97 -26.67 -0.65
N PRO A 560 27.84 -27.01 0.31
CA PRO A 560 29.23 -27.38 0.04
C PRO A 560 29.34 -28.76 -0.63
N PRO A 561 30.51 -29.12 -1.19
CA PRO A 561 30.76 -30.45 -1.76
C PRO A 561 30.54 -31.64 -0.81
N SER A 562 30.53 -31.40 0.51
CA SER A 562 30.22 -32.43 1.51
C SER A 562 28.75 -32.83 1.51
N GLY A 563 27.87 -32.04 0.87
CA GLY A 563 26.43 -32.27 0.83
C GLY A 563 25.67 -31.80 2.08
N ALA A 564 26.37 -31.39 3.14
CA ALA A 564 25.74 -30.88 4.35
C ALA A 564 25.35 -29.41 4.18
N LEU A 565 24.03 -29.14 4.11
CA LEU A 565 23.50 -27.80 3.92
C LEU A 565 23.87 -26.86 5.08
N VAL A 566 24.57 -25.78 4.74
CA VAL A 566 24.84 -24.65 5.61
C VAL A 566 23.70 -23.65 5.43
N SER A 567 23.07 -23.20 6.52
CA SER A 567 21.96 -22.26 6.40
C SER A 567 21.80 -21.30 7.56
N ALA A 568 21.26 -20.13 7.26
CA ALA A 568 20.81 -19.14 8.24
C ALA A 568 19.39 -18.69 7.90
N GLY A 569 18.61 -18.41 8.95
CA GLY A 569 17.23 -17.92 8.85
C GLY A 569 17.15 -16.40 8.87
N SER A 570 15.93 -15.88 8.97
CA SER A 570 15.62 -14.47 8.81
C SER A 570 16.39 -13.50 9.70
N LYS A 571 16.69 -13.87 10.95
CA LYS A 571 17.35 -12.98 11.92
C LYS A 571 18.85 -12.86 11.70
N ASP A 572 19.44 -13.82 11.01
CA ASP A 572 20.89 -13.97 10.87
C ASP A 572 21.38 -13.69 9.45
N THR A 573 20.50 -13.16 8.60
CA THR A 573 20.76 -12.93 7.18
C THR A 573 20.42 -11.51 6.77
N TRP A 574 21.17 -11.02 5.80
CA TRP A 574 20.97 -9.71 5.22
C TRP A 574 21.37 -9.73 3.76
N GLN A 575 20.68 -8.92 2.96
CA GLN A 575 20.99 -8.78 1.54
C GLN A 575 20.71 -7.34 1.08
N GLN A 576 21.58 -6.86 0.20
CA GLN A 576 21.45 -5.65 -0.60
C GLN A 576 21.66 -5.99 -2.08
N ASP A 577 21.71 -4.96 -2.92
CA ASP A 577 21.66 -5.10 -4.38
C ASP A 577 22.78 -6.02 -4.94
N THR A 578 24.01 -5.90 -4.41
CA THR A 578 25.17 -6.68 -4.87
C THR A 578 25.95 -7.30 -3.71
N SER A 579 25.35 -7.41 -2.53
CA SER A 579 25.99 -8.04 -1.37
C SER A 579 24.97 -8.78 -0.52
N ALA A 580 25.40 -9.85 0.12
CA ALA A 580 24.63 -10.53 1.14
C ALA A 580 25.57 -11.01 2.24
N PHE A 581 25.06 -11.19 3.45
CA PHE A 581 25.79 -11.96 4.44
C PHE A 581 24.85 -12.80 5.29
N ALA A 582 25.45 -13.82 5.90
CA ALA A 582 24.79 -14.69 6.85
C ALA A 582 25.73 -15.03 8.01
N HIS A 583 25.20 -15.11 9.22
CA HIS A 583 25.90 -15.72 10.34
C HIS A 583 25.41 -17.16 10.48
N VAL A 584 26.31 -18.13 10.29
CA VAL A 584 26.01 -19.55 10.49
C VAL A 584 26.97 -20.08 11.52
N GLU A 585 26.43 -20.53 12.65
CA GLU A 585 27.22 -21.03 13.79
C GLU A 585 28.31 -20.04 14.24
N GLY A 586 28.03 -18.74 14.14
CA GLY A 586 28.96 -17.66 14.49
C GLY A 586 30.08 -17.40 13.47
N VAL A 587 30.06 -18.08 12.32
CA VAL A 587 30.93 -17.78 11.17
C VAL A 587 30.16 -16.91 10.18
N ARG A 588 30.72 -15.75 9.87
CA ARG A 588 30.18 -14.86 8.86
C ARG A 588 30.51 -15.39 7.46
N HIS A 589 29.47 -15.56 6.66
CA HIS A 589 29.50 -15.90 5.25
C HIS A 589 29.10 -14.65 4.49
N GLU A 590 30.02 -14.05 3.74
CA GLU A 590 29.74 -12.85 2.95
C GLU A 590 29.75 -13.16 1.47
N VAL A 591 28.79 -12.61 0.75
CA VAL A 591 28.64 -12.72 -0.69
C VAL A 591 28.81 -11.34 -1.27
N HIS A 592 29.75 -11.18 -2.18
CA HIS A 592 29.97 -9.96 -2.94
C HIS A 592 29.78 -10.24 -4.41
N LEU A 593 28.94 -9.44 -5.07
CA LEU A 593 28.62 -9.58 -6.48
C LEU A 593 29.25 -8.45 -7.28
N ARG A 594 29.90 -8.81 -8.39
CA ARG A 594 30.33 -7.86 -9.41
C ARG A 594 29.56 -8.15 -10.71
N PRO A 595 28.61 -7.28 -11.11
CA PRO A 595 27.85 -7.49 -12.33
C PRO A 595 28.77 -7.56 -13.56
N LEU A 596 28.60 -8.62 -14.35
CA LEU A 596 29.18 -8.78 -15.69
C LEU A 596 28.23 -8.23 -16.75
N CYS A 597 26.93 -8.41 -16.55
CA CYS A 597 25.87 -7.76 -17.33
C CYS A 597 24.62 -7.56 -16.48
N ALA A 598 23.74 -6.67 -16.92
CA ALA A 598 22.43 -6.44 -16.33
C ALA A 598 21.40 -6.19 -17.43
N TRP A 599 20.18 -6.67 -17.23
CA TRP A 599 19.06 -6.44 -18.14
C TRP A 599 17.77 -6.31 -17.33
N GLU A 600 16.80 -5.60 -17.90
CA GLU A 600 15.50 -5.39 -17.30
C GLU A 600 14.45 -6.18 -18.06
N THR A 601 13.45 -6.67 -17.33
CA THR A 601 12.30 -7.38 -17.90
C THR A 601 11.07 -6.90 -17.17
N VAL A 602 10.02 -6.61 -17.93
CA VAL A 602 8.70 -6.37 -17.36
C VAL A 602 7.96 -7.68 -17.36
N ILE A 603 7.42 -8.04 -16.19
CA ILE A 603 6.44 -9.11 -16.06
C ILE A 603 5.09 -8.42 -15.97
N GLY A 604 4.27 -8.51 -17.02
CA GLY A 604 2.98 -7.84 -17.01
C GLY A 604 1.95 -8.42 -17.96
N GLY A 605 0.69 -8.43 -17.51
CA GLY A 605 -0.43 -8.99 -18.28
C GLY A 605 -1.18 -7.96 -19.12
N PRO A 606 -2.04 -8.41 -20.04
CA PRO A 606 -2.98 -7.55 -20.74
C PRO A 606 -3.77 -6.69 -19.75
N GLY A 607 -3.89 -5.38 -20.02
CA GLY A 607 -4.64 -4.46 -19.15
C GLY A 607 -3.95 -4.02 -17.86
N ARG A 608 -2.64 -4.25 -17.69
CA ARG A 608 -1.86 -3.85 -16.49
C ARG A 608 -2.36 -4.43 -15.16
N ALA A 609 -3.12 -5.53 -15.19
CA ALA A 609 -3.55 -6.25 -14.00
C ALA A 609 -2.39 -6.86 -13.20
N MET A 610 -1.17 -6.84 -13.71
CA MET A 610 0.06 -7.13 -12.98
C MET A 610 1.17 -6.35 -13.68
N GLU A 611 2.00 -5.64 -12.95
CA GLU A 611 3.18 -4.99 -13.50
C GLU A 611 4.33 -5.12 -12.51
N SER A 612 5.32 -5.91 -12.89
CA SER A 612 6.50 -6.18 -12.08
C SER A 612 7.76 -5.86 -12.84
N LYS A 613 8.57 -4.99 -12.24
CA LYS A 613 9.86 -4.58 -12.79
C LYS A 613 10.92 -5.52 -12.25
N MET A 614 11.50 -6.30 -13.16
CA MET A 614 12.58 -7.21 -12.85
C MET A 614 13.89 -6.64 -13.38
N GLN A 615 14.87 -6.57 -12.50
CA GLN A 615 16.26 -6.32 -12.84
C GLN A 615 17.03 -7.61 -12.61
N ASN A 616 17.66 -8.09 -13.67
CA ASN A 616 18.43 -9.30 -13.70
C ASN A 616 19.90 -8.95 -13.89
N ARG A 617 20.78 -9.74 -13.27
CA ARG A 617 22.23 -9.60 -13.42
C ARG A 617 22.88 -10.96 -13.49
N TYR A 618 23.86 -11.08 -14.37
CA TYR A 618 24.85 -12.13 -14.30
C TYR A 618 26.10 -11.52 -13.70
N CYS A 619 26.63 -12.15 -12.65
CA CYS A 619 27.66 -11.59 -11.80
C CYS A 619 28.80 -12.57 -11.62
N GLU A 620 30.02 -12.05 -11.46
CA GLU A 620 31.00 -12.74 -10.64
C GLU A 620 30.54 -12.70 -9.19
N VAL A 621 30.78 -13.78 -8.47
CA VAL A 621 30.51 -13.86 -7.03
C VAL A 621 31.78 -14.23 -6.28
N GLU A 622 32.03 -13.51 -5.19
CA GLU A 622 33.00 -13.85 -4.17
C GLU A 622 32.28 -14.23 -2.88
N LEU A 623 32.56 -15.43 -2.38
CA LEU A 623 32.07 -15.94 -1.11
C LEU A 623 33.22 -15.95 -0.11
N LEU A 624 33.11 -15.15 0.95
CA LEU A 624 34.07 -15.08 2.05
C LEU A 624 33.52 -15.86 3.25
N ILE A 625 34.25 -16.88 3.69
CA ILE A 625 33.92 -17.66 4.90
C ILE A 625 35.14 -17.68 5.81
N GLY A 626 35.03 -17.07 7.00
CA GLY A 626 36.12 -17.07 7.98
C GLY A 626 37.45 -16.54 7.42
N GLY A 627 37.41 -15.53 6.55
CA GLY A 627 38.58 -14.92 5.91
C GLY A 627 39.11 -15.65 4.67
N LYS A 628 38.50 -16.76 4.24
CA LYS A 628 38.84 -17.45 2.99
C LYS A 628 37.88 -17.06 1.88
N ALA A 629 38.43 -16.63 0.74
CA ALA A 629 37.66 -16.25 -0.44
C ALA A 629 37.56 -17.43 -1.44
N SER A 630 36.34 -17.71 -1.86
CA SER A 630 36.02 -18.57 -3.01
C SER A 630 35.33 -17.73 -4.08
N ARG A 631 35.65 -17.98 -5.36
CA ARG A 631 35.07 -17.22 -6.48
C ARG A 631 34.29 -18.11 -7.43
N GLY A 632 33.35 -17.52 -8.13
CA GLY A 632 32.59 -18.16 -9.20
C GLY A 632 31.62 -17.18 -9.83
N VAL A 633 30.44 -17.67 -10.19
CA VAL A 633 29.42 -16.90 -10.91
C VAL A 633 28.04 -17.05 -10.27
N ALA A 634 27.21 -16.01 -10.39
CA ALA A 634 25.88 -15.98 -9.84
C ALA A 634 24.91 -15.24 -10.74
N TYR A 635 23.68 -15.72 -10.77
CA TYR A 635 22.52 -14.96 -11.23
C TYR A 635 21.92 -14.22 -10.04
N ASN A 636 21.71 -12.91 -10.20
CA ASN A 636 21.08 -12.05 -9.21
C ASN A 636 19.82 -11.45 -9.82
N GLU A 637 18.68 -11.74 -9.19
CA GLU A 637 17.39 -11.16 -9.56
C GLU A 637 16.92 -10.19 -8.48
N ARG A 638 16.37 -9.08 -8.92
CA ARG A 638 15.62 -8.13 -8.09
C ARG A 638 14.31 -7.86 -8.78
N CYS A 639 13.20 -8.08 -8.09
CA CYS A 639 11.86 -7.81 -8.60
C CYS A 639 11.09 -6.99 -7.58
N TYR A 640 10.26 -6.08 -8.06
CA TYR A 640 9.25 -5.40 -7.26
C TYR A 640 8.07 -5.08 -8.15
N GLY A 641 6.87 -5.17 -7.60
CA GLY A 641 5.65 -4.89 -8.34
C GLY A 641 4.40 -5.21 -7.54
N THR A 642 3.28 -5.10 -8.23
CA THR A 642 1.95 -5.40 -7.71
C THR A 642 1.32 -6.53 -8.52
N LEU A 643 0.58 -7.36 -7.80
CA LEU A 643 -0.41 -8.31 -8.28
C LEU A 643 -1.71 -7.54 -8.35
N GLY A 644 -2.52 -7.91 -9.33
CA GLY A 644 -3.84 -7.31 -9.60
C GLY A 644 -4.57 -6.96 -8.33
#